data_AF-A0A9P5BGA0-F1
#
_entry.id   AF-A0A9P5BGA0-F1
#
_cell.length_a   1.000
_cell.length_b   1.000
_cell.length_c   1.000
_cell.angle_alpha   90.00
_cell.angle_beta   90.00
_cell.angle_gamma   90.00
#
_symmetry.space_group_name_H-M   'P 1'
#
loop_
_entity.id
_entity.type
_entity.pdbx_description
1 polymer ?
#
loop_
_entity_poly.entity_id
_entity_poly.type
_entity_poly.pdbx_seq_one_letter_code
_entity_poly.pdbx_strand_id
1 'polypeptide(L)'
;MPVTKFSTPEKYEYLNGFDSFHESESIKGALPIGANSPQKPPYGLYAEKLSGTAFTAPRHENRQTWLYRILPSASHSTYKRFTDPSSPILKAKLNYEPQQLRWDPFDIDEKVDWVRGLKLVSGAGDPTVKSGLGIYVFAAGRDMDANTAIYSSDGEMLIVAQHGVLDIQTELGRLLVRPNEIAIIPRGVRYRVTLPEGPVRGYILELYQGHFQLPELGPIGSNCLANPRDFQIPVADFDEDTKSTWTILNKFNNELFIAEQGHTPFDVVAWHGKYNATWVESRFSVIGSTSFDHPDPSIFTVLTGPSDHPGTAIADFVIFPPRWLVQEDTFRPPWYHRNTMSEFMGLICGQYDAKTGGGFQPAGASLHNIMTAHGPDADSYERASNAELKPVKIPHHTPPLYGISRTPSSNTSTRPQAVQERGSLRTLEKGKSQFIGSSSGIYFVNTVRRAFINANSRLSSRLLDNTHPTPEECIVADGEDEQQRPDTDASLLPSSFRYGPGIPDGLGRPPQLEVAKQLFMTYFQTWHRFFPFLHGPTILKNMEDLDSSFDQHGTASKPCIFNLGSLHNSSQLPVASEIQKPTDVLPYLPGLAVKGDLVSIQALFAADLLLVARMSLRAAAVVSGLLSRAVFLAGLHRCPCRYGKLTVDECDIRKRLFWCIYAFDRYLFQALGHQLEIQTLM
;
A
#
# COMPACT_ATOMS: atom_id res chain seq x y z
N MET A 1 -30.57 19.86 -9.27
CA MET A 1 -29.31 19.13 -9.05
C MET A 1 -29.61 17.89 -8.22
N PRO A 2 -28.95 16.75 -8.45
CA PRO A 2 -29.21 15.54 -7.68
C PRO A 2 -28.54 15.67 -6.31
N VAL A 3 -29.05 16.55 -5.45
CA VAL A 3 -28.63 16.60 -4.05
C VAL A 3 -29.55 15.65 -3.29
N THR A 4 -28.97 14.77 -2.47
CA THR A 4 -29.72 13.84 -1.62
C THR A 4 -30.75 14.62 -0.82
N LYS A 5 -32.01 14.22 -0.90
CA LYS A 5 -33.05 14.70 0.01
C LYS A 5 -33.03 13.82 1.25
N PHE A 6 -32.50 14.36 2.33
CA PHE A 6 -32.48 13.68 3.62
C PHE A 6 -33.85 13.76 4.31
N SER A 7 -34.24 12.69 4.98
CA SER A 7 -35.42 12.68 5.86
C SER A 7 -35.22 13.60 7.05
N THR A 8 -34.03 13.53 7.65
CA THR A 8 -33.61 14.40 8.75
C THR A 8 -33.06 15.70 8.19
N PRO A 9 -33.71 16.85 8.47
CA PRO A 9 -33.24 18.14 8.00
C PRO A 9 -31.89 18.48 8.65
N GLU A 10 -31.10 19.30 7.96
CA GLU A 10 -29.88 19.85 8.54
C GLU A 10 -30.22 20.73 9.75
N LYS A 11 -29.45 20.57 10.85
CA LYS A 11 -29.66 21.32 12.10
C LYS A 11 -28.68 22.47 12.27
N TYR A 12 -27.50 22.36 11.67
CA TYR A 12 -26.38 23.25 11.94
C TYR A 12 -25.96 24.04 10.71
N GLU A 13 -25.31 25.18 10.95
CA GLU A 13 -24.62 25.93 9.91
C GLU A 13 -23.15 25.51 9.87
N TYR A 14 -22.54 25.65 8.68
CA TYR A 14 -21.17 25.22 8.44
C TYR A 14 -20.41 26.25 7.62
N LEU A 15 -19.11 26.32 7.86
CA LEU A 15 -18.16 26.90 6.91
C LEU A 15 -17.90 25.89 5.79
N ASN A 16 -17.50 26.36 4.61
CA ASN A 16 -17.27 25.49 3.46
C ASN A 16 -15.84 25.60 2.96
N GLY A 17 -15.23 24.47 2.59
CA GLY A 17 -13.90 24.43 2.00
C GLY A 17 -12.99 23.42 2.70
N PHE A 18 -12.72 22.30 2.04
CA PHE A 18 -11.77 21.29 2.50
C PHE A 18 -10.38 21.91 2.65
N ASP A 19 -9.71 21.62 3.77
CA ASP A 19 -8.36 22.09 4.08
C ASP A 19 -8.16 23.62 3.96
N SER A 20 -9.25 24.37 4.07
CA SER A 20 -9.18 25.84 4.13
C SER A 20 -8.84 26.29 5.55
N PHE A 21 -8.19 27.44 5.66
CA PHE A 21 -7.96 28.07 6.95
C PHE A 21 -9.23 28.83 7.33
N HIS A 22 -9.83 28.45 8.45
CA HIS A 22 -11.09 29.00 8.92
C HIS A 22 -10.91 29.74 10.24
N GLU A 23 -11.79 30.70 10.48
CA GLU A 23 -11.96 31.42 11.75
C GLU A 23 -13.43 31.30 12.14
N SER A 24 -13.70 30.90 13.38
CA SER A 24 -15.07 30.84 13.91
C SER A 24 -15.11 31.27 15.37
N GLU A 25 -16.13 32.04 15.73
CA GLU A 25 -16.38 32.47 17.10
C GLU A 25 -17.88 32.43 17.41
N SER A 26 -18.26 31.82 18.54
CA SER A 26 -19.66 31.84 19.02
C SER A 26 -19.98 33.16 19.74
N ILE A 27 -18.96 33.82 20.29
CA ILE A 27 -19.05 35.14 20.92
C ILE A 27 -18.19 36.12 20.13
N LYS A 28 -18.81 37.20 19.66
CA LYS A 28 -18.14 38.22 18.86
C LYS A 28 -16.91 38.80 19.56
N GLY A 29 -15.74 38.75 18.93
CA GLY A 29 -14.49 39.26 19.46
C GLY A 29 -13.77 38.30 20.42
N ALA A 30 -14.15 37.01 20.43
CA ALA A 30 -13.47 35.99 21.21
C ALA A 30 -12.12 35.59 20.56
N LEU A 31 -12.01 35.71 19.23
CA LEU A 31 -10.73 35.56 18.55
C LEU A 31 -9.81 36.76 18.80
N PRO A 32 -8.56 36.56 19.26
CA PRO A 32 -7.60 37.64 19.33
C PRO A 32 -7.17 38.08 17.94
N ILE A 33 -7.02 39.39 17.74
CA ILE A 33 -6.62 39.98 16.47
C ILE A 33 -5.10 40.16 16.43
N GLY A 34 -4.46 39.65 15.38
CA GLY A 34 -3.03 39.87 15.10
C GLY A 34 -2.05 39.08 15.99
N ALA A 35 -2.54 38.22 16.89
CA ALA A 35 -1.71 37.35 17.73
C ALA A 35 -2.46 36.06 18.11
N ASN A 36 -1.75 34.93 18.17
CA ASN A 36 -2.38 33.67 18.60
C ASN A 36 -2.41 33.51 20.12
N SER A 37 -1.39 34.04 20.81
CA SER A 37 -1.18 33.86 22.26
C SER A 37 -1.04 35.21 22.97
N PRO A 38 -2.11 36.04 23.03
CA PRO A 38 -2.07 37.27 23.79
C PRO A 38 -1.86 36.99 25.29
N GLN A 39 -1.25 37.92 26.02
CA GLN A 39 -1.06 37.80 27.47
C GLN A 39 -2.39 37.61 28.22
N LYS A 40 -3.45 38.25 27.72
CA LYS A 40 -4.83 38.13 28.23
C LYS A 40 -5.74 37.87 27.03
N PRO A 41 -6.06 36.61 26.70
CA PRO A 41 -7.02 36.32 25.65
C PRO A 41 -8.36 37.00 25.94
N PRO A 42 -9.12 37.37 24.89
CA PRO A 42 -10.45 37.94 25.06
C PRO A 42 -11.31 37.10 26.00
N TYR A 43 -12.16 37.76 26.78
CA TYR A 43 -13.04 37.14 27.78
C TYR A 43 -12.32 36.33 28.89
N GLY A 44 -10.99 36.40 28.98
CA GLY A 44 -10.23 35.60 29.95
C GLY A 44 -10.11 34.13 29.57
N LEU A 45 -10.34 33.79 28.29
CA LEU A 45 -10.19 32.43 27.77
C LEU A 45 -8.73 31.95 27.84
N TYR A 46 -8.54 30.65 27.71
CA TYR A 46 -7.23 30.02 27.53
C TYR A 46 -6.97 29.78 26.04
N ALA A 47 -5.80 30.20 25.56
CA ALA A 47 -5.33 29.85 24.22
C ALA A 47 -4.64 28.48 24.28
N GLU A 48 -5.14 27.54 23.49
CA GLU A 48 -4.62 26.17 23.36
C GLU A 48 -4.34 25.89 21.88
N LYS A 49 -3.28 25.13 21.58
CA LYS A 49 -2.95 24.76 20.20
C LYS A 49 -3.03 23.25 20.02
N LEU A 50 -3.91 22.81 19.14
CA LEU A 50 -3.97 21.44 18.64
C LEU A 50 -3.09 21.32 17.41
N SER A 51 -2.04 20.49 17.49
CA SER A 51 -1.08 20.28 16.40
C SER A 51 -1.26 18.90 15.78
N GLY A 52 -1.89 18.82 14.61
CA GLY A 52 -2.15 17.57 13.89
C GLY A 52 -0.92 17.04 13.12
N THR A 53 0.05 17.90 12.82
CA THR A 53 1.32 17.54 12.17
C THR A 53 2.54 18.03 12.97
N ALA A 54 3.73 17.57 12.57
CA ALA A 54 4.98 18.15 13.06
C ALA A 54 5.04 19.67 12.76
N PHE A 55 5.69 20.43 13.65
CA PHE A 55 5.79 21.89 13.48
C PHE A 55 6.50 22.30 12.19
N THR A 56 7.46 21.50 11.73
CA THR A 56 8.25 21.73 10.52
C THR A 56 7.63 21.12 9.25
N ALA A 57 6.42 20.57 9.34
CA ALA A 57 5.71 20.10 8.15
C ALA A 57 5.57 21.25 7.13
N PRO A 58 5.78 20.99 5.83
CA PRO A 58 5.54 21.97 4.77
C PRO A 58 4.16 22.62 4.91
N ARG A 59 4.04 23.91 4.56
CA ARG A 59 2.80 24.67 4.81
C ARG A 59 1.53 24.03 4.23
N HIS A 60 1.63 23.33 3.10
CA HIS A 60 0.49 22.66 2.47
C HIS A 60 0.07 21.38 3.21
N GLU A 61 1.00 20.73 3.91
CA GLU A 61 0.72 19.56 4.76
C GLU A 61 0.39 19.95 6.21
N ASN A 62 0.80 21.14 6.66
CA ASN A 62 0.72 21.52 8.07
C ASN A 62 -0.74 21.64 8.55
N ARG A 63 -1.12 20.82 9.54
CA ARG A 63 -2.45 20.82 10.18
C ARG A 63 -2.33 21.31 11.62
N GLN A 64 -3.02 22.40 11.92
CA GLN A 64 -3.04 22.99 13.26
C GLN A 64 -4.27 23.86 13.47
N THR A 65 -4.75 23.90 14.71
CA THR A 65 -5.87 24.75 15.12
C THR A 65 -5.57 25.36 16.49
N TRP A 66 -5.85 26.65 16.63
CA TRP A 66 -5.88 27.36 17.90
C TRP A 66 -7.30 27.36 18.44
N LEU A 67 -7.42 27.05 19.73
CA LEU A 67 -8.67 26.96 20.48
C LEU A 67 -8.62 28.03 21.57
N TYR A 68 -9.71 28.78 21.71
CA TYR A 68 -9.92 29.75 22.79
C TYR A 68 -11.06 29.24 23.66
N ARG A 69 -10.69 28.60 24.77
CA ARG A 69 -11.58 27.77 25.60
C ARG A 69 -11.68 28.26 27.04
N ILE A 70 -12.75 27.87 27.74
CA ILE A 70 -13.03 28.30 29.12
C ILE A 70 -12.02 27.70 30.09
N LEU A 71 -11.75 26.40 30.01
CA LEU A 71 -10.75 25.69 30.80
C LEU A 71 -9.83 24.88 29.87
N PRO A 72 -8.51 24.80 30.16
CA PRO A 72 -7.58 24.09 29.28
C PRO A 72 -7.81 22.58 29.33
N SER A 73 -7.58 21.89 28.20
CA SER A 73 -7.76 20.44 28.10
C SER A 73 -6.86 19.65 29.04
N ALA A 74 -5.81 20.26 29.58
CA ALA A 74 -4.89 19.67 30.57
C ALA A 74 -5.50 19.54 31.98
N SER A 75 -6.64 20.17 32.26
CA SER A 75 -7.30 20.15 33.57
C SER A 75 -8.13 18.86 33.79
N HIS A 76 -7.48 17.71 33.84
CA HIS A 76 -8.09 16.40 34.09
C HIS A 76 -7.28 15.53 35.04
N SER A 77 -7.89 14.47 35.57
CA SER A 77 -7.21 13.47 36.40
C SER A 77 -6.25 12.61 35.58
N THR A 78 -5.34 11.89 36.25
CA THR A 78 -4.49 10.87 35.58
C THR A 78 -5.34 9.82 34.87
N TYR A 79 -4.97 9.49 33.62
CA TYR A 79 -5.60 8.40 32.87
C TYR A 79 -5.37 7.05 33.55
N LYS A 80 -6.42 6.24 33.60
CA LYS A 80 -6.39 4.85 34.03
C LYS A 80 -6.84 3.96 32.88
N ARG A 81 -6.41 2.70 32.86
CA ARG A 81 -6.93 1.73 31.88
C ARG A 81 -8.43 1.54 32.10
N PHE A 82 -9.20 1.54 31.02
CA PHE A 82 -10.62 1.22 31.07
C PHE A 82 -10.79 -0.30 31.18
N THR A 83 -11.45 -0.79 32.23
CA THR A 83 -11.52 -2.22 32.57
C THR A 83 -12.93 -2.82 32.51
N ASP A 84 -13.84 -2.19 31.79
CA ASP A 84 -15.22 -2.68 31.62
C ASP A 84 -15.22 -3.98 30.77
N PRO A 85 -15.84 -5.08 31.23
CA PRO A 85 -16.01 -6.30 30.42
C PRO A 85 -16.80 -6.08 29.13
N SER A 86 -17.62 -5.03 29.06
CA SER A 86 -18.33 -4.59 27.85
C SER A 86 -17.48 -3.69 26.94
N SER A 87 -16.17 -3.59 27.19
CA SER A 87 -15.24 -2.80 26.37
C SER A 87 -15.33 -3.22 24.90
N PRO A 88 -15.31 -2.24 23.96
CA PRO A 88 -15.29 -2.55 22.54
C PRO A 88 -14.09 -3.39 22.15
N ILE A 89 -14.26 -4.15 21.06
CA ILE A 89 -13.19 -4.95 20.45
C ILE A 89 -12.35 -4.02 19.58
N LEU A 90 -11.47 -3.23 20.20
CA LEU A 90 -10.57 -2.32 19.49
C LEU A 90 -9.23 -2.95 19.13
N LYS A 91 -8.89 -4.05 19.79
CA LYS A 91 -7.66 -4.82 19.60
C LYS A 91 -8.02 -6.30 19.49
N ALA A 92 -7.82 -6.86 18.31
CA ALA A 92 -8.04 -8.27 18.04
C ALA A 92 -6.80 -8.87 17.39
N LYS A 93 -6.55 -10.15 17.67
CA LYS A 93 -5.58 -10.91 16.88
C LYS A 93 -6.18 -11.17 15.50
N LEU A 94 -5.73 -10.43 14.51
CA LEU A 94 -6.11 -10.65 13.12
C LEU A 94 -5.42 -11.92 12.59
N ASN A 95 -6.16 -12.74 11.85
CA ASN A 95 -5.64 -13.92 11.18
C ASN A 95 -5.35 -13.59 9.71
N TYR A 96 -4.29 -14.17 9.16
CA TYR A 96 -3.98 -14.03 7.74
C TYR A 96 -4.75 -15.07 6.94
N GLU A 97 -5.74 -14.62 6.17
CA GLU A 97 -6.59 -15.48 5.35
C GLU A 97 -6.53 -15.02 3.88
N PRO A 98 -5.95 -15.83 2.97
CA PRO A 98 -5.91 -15.50 1.54
C PRO A 98 -7.27 -15.66 0.84
N GLN A 99 -8.21 -16.40 1.42
CA GLN A 99 -9.54 -16.58 0.87
C GLN A 99 -10.32 -15.26 0.80
N GLN A 100 -11.17 -15.10 -0.22
CA GLN A 100 -12.12 -13.98 -0.26
C GLN A 100 -13.08 -14.09 0.93
N LEU A 101 -13.19 -13.02 1.69
CA LEU A 101 -14.10 -12.96 2.84
C LEU A 101 -15.31 -12.10 2.52
N ARG A 102 -16.43 -12.47 3.12
CA ARG A 102 -17.69 -11.75 3.01
C ARG A 102 -18.44 -11.84 4.33
N TRP A 103 -19.01 -10.73 4.73
CA TRP A 103 -19.83 -10.58 5.91
C TRP A 103 -21.23 -10.18 5.49
N ASP A 104 -22.21 -10.87 6.05
CA ASP A 104 -23.61 -10.42 6.05
C ASP A 104 -23.73 -9.08 6.82
N PRO A 105 -24.87 -8.37 6.69
CA PRO A 105 -25.15 -7.15 7.45
C PRO A 105 -24.79 -7.29 8.92
N PHE A 106 -23.93 -6.40 9.44
CA PHE A 106 -23.54 -6.46 10.85
C PHE A 106 -24.75 -6.16 11.76
N ASP A 107 -24.94 -7.01 12.78
CA ASP A 107 -26.04 -6.87 13.74
C ASP A 107 -25.88 -5.59 14.59
N ILE A 108 -27.01 -4.92 14.81
CA ILE A 108 -27.12 -3.79 15.72
C ILE A 108 -27.34 -4.33 17.14
N ASP A 109 -26.53 -3.87 18.07
CA ASP A 109 -26.79 -4.06 19.49
C ASP A 109 -27.48 -2.80 20.05
N GLU A 110 -28.77 -2.93 20.34
CA GLU A 110 -29.57 -1.80 20.83
C GLU A 110 -29.18 -1.35 22.25
N LYS A 111 -28.37 -2.13 22.97
CA LYS A 111 -28.04 -1.87 24.39
C LYS A 111 -26.74 -1.08 24.57
N VAL A 112 -25.93 -0.97 23.52
CA VAL A 112 -24.60 -0.34 23.57
C VAL A 112 -24.62 1.07 22.96
N ASP A 113 -23.69 1.89 23.44
CA ASP A 113 -23.42 3.22 22.91
C ASP A 113 -22.44 3.19 21.72
N TRP A 114 -22.15 4.37 21.17
CA TRP A 114 -21.14 4.55 20.11
C TRP A 114 -19.82 3.84 20.40
N VAL A 115 -19.26 4.01 21.60
CA VAL A 115 -17.91 3.52 21.93
C VAL A 115 -17.92 2.01 22.00
N ARG A 116 -18.86 1.42 22.73
CA ARG A 116 -19.01 -0.03 22.91
C ARG A 116 -19.48 -0.73 21.63
N GLY A 117 -20.15 0.00 20.74
CA GLY A 117 -20.54 -0.47 19.41
C GLY A 117 -19.39 -0.62 18.41
N LEU A 118 -18.19 -0.10 18.71
CA LEU A 118 -17.02 -0.21 17.82
C LEU A 118 -16.43 -1.62 17.82
N LYS A 119 -16.24 -2.17 16.61
CA LYS A 119 -15.66 -3.50 16.39
C LYS A 119 -14.59 -3.42 15.30
N LEU A 120 -13.35 -3.74 15.63
CA LEU A 120 -12.28 -3.90 14.65
C LEU A 120 -12.57 -5.12 13.77
N VAL A 121 -12.66 -4.92 12.45
CA VAL A 121 -12.93 -5.97 11.46
C VAL A 121 -11.67 -6.37 10.71
N SER A 122 -10.87 -5.39 10.30
CA SER A 122 -9.63 -5.59 9.55
C SER A 122 -8.67 -4.45 9.85
N GLY A 123 -7.39 -4.60 9.52
CA GLY A 123 -6.39 -3.57 9.74
C GLY A 123 -5.00 -4.05 9.38
N ALA A 124 -4.08 -3.11 9.25
CA ALA A 124 -2.68 -3.38 8.98
C ALA A 124 -1.80 -2.29 9.61
N GLY A 125 -0.60 -2.65 10.03
CA GLY A 125 0.33 -1.72 10.67
C GLY A 125 0.14 -1.60 12.18
N ASP A 126 0.69 -0.55 12.75
CA ASP A 126 0.78 -0.32 14.19
C ASP A 126 0.68 1.18 14.49
N PRO A 127 -0.34 1.60 15.29
CA PRO A 127 -0.52 3.00 15.64
C PRO A 127 0.64 3.59 16.46
N THR A 128 1.42 2.77 17.19
CA THR A 128 2.55 3.23 17.99
C THR A 128 3.70 3.80 17.16
N VAL A 129 3.85 3.32 15.92
CA VAL A 129 4.81 3.83 14.94
C VAL A 129 4.15 4.72 13.89
N LYS A 130 2.86 5.08 14.07
CA LYS A 130 2.06 5.91 13.16
C LYS A 130 2.06 5.39 11.72
N SER A 131 1.89 4.07 11.58
CA SER A 131 1.93 3.39 10.29
C SER A 131 0.71 2.51 10.11
N GLY A 132 0.07 2.60 8.95
CA GLY A 132 -1.06 1.74 8.58
C GLY A 132 -2.44 2.31 8.94
N LEU A 133 -3.40 1.41 9.18
CA LEU A 133 -4.82 1.72 9.33
C LEU A 133 -5.58 0.64 10.12
N GLY A 134 -6.76 1.00 10.62
CA GLY A 134 -7.77 0.09 11.13
C GLY A 134 -9.12 0.29 10.44
N ILE A 135 -9.85 -0.79 10.20
CA ILE A 135 -11.22 -0.78 9.66
C ILE A 135 -12.15 -1.30 10.74
N TYR A 136 -13.09 -0.44 11.13
CA TYR A 136 -14.08 -0.73 12.15
C TYR A 136 -15.47 -0.72 11.56
N VAL A 137 -16.36 -1.46 12.21
CA VAL A 137 -17.80 -1.29 12.09
C VAL A 137 -18.31 -0.75 13.40
N PHE A 138 -19.22 0.22 13.34
CA PHE A 138 -20.01 0.64 14.50
C PHE A 138 -21.44 0.15 14.32
N ALA A 139 -22.03 -0.37 15.39
CA ALA A 139 -23.43 -0.73 15.44
C ALA A 139 -23.93 -0.56 16.89
N ALA A 140 -24.76 0.46 17.11
CA ALA A 140 -25.15 0.92 18.45
C ALA A 140 -26.60 1.41 18.47
N GLY A 141 -27.30 1.25 19.59
CA GLY A 141 -28.68 1.73 19.73
C GLY A 141 -28.91 2.77 20.82
N ARG A 142 -27.85 3.23 21.50
CA ARG A 142 -27.97 4.25 22.55
C ARG A 142 -26.99 5.40 22.34
N ASP A 143 -27.42 6.57 22.80
CA ASP A 143 -26.55 7.73 22.95
C ASP A 143 -25.34 7.39 23.82
N MET A 144 -24.22 8.05 23.56
CA MET A 144 -23.18 8.17 24.59
C MET A 144 -23.77 8.86 25.83
N ASP A 145 -23.35 8.41 27.01
CA ASP A 145 -23.69 9.05 28.28
C ASP A 145 -23.48 10.57 28.20
N ALA A 146 -24.38 11.32 28.85
CA ALA A 146 -24.48 12.78 28.68
C ALA A 146 -23.15 13.52 28.95
N ASN A 147 -22.39 13.04 29.94
CA ASN A 147 -21.15 13.64 30.40
C ASN A 147 -19.91 12.81 30.01
N THR A 148 -19.97 12.14 28.86
CA THR A 148 -18.86 11.33 28.34
C THR A 148 -18.44 11.82 26.96
N ALA A 149 -17.13 12.01 26.78
CA ALA A 149 -16.51 12.29 25.48
C ALA A 149 -15.40 11.27 25.20
N ILE A 150 -15.07 11.10 23.92
CA ILE A 150 -13.99 10.24 23.45
C ILE A 150 -13.08 10.99 22.47
N TYR A 151 -11.80 10.64 22.43
CA TYR A 151 -10.91 10.96 21.32
C TYR A 151 -10.01 9.76 20.99
N SER A 152 -9.46 9.74 19.77
CA SER A 152 -8.41 8.79 19.38
C SER A 152 -7.05 9.46 19.33
N SER A 153 -6.08 8.88 20.03
CA SER A 153 -4.66 9.21 19.90
C SER A 153 -3.99 8.48 18.74
N ASP A 154 -4.64 7.44 18.20
CA ASP A 154 -4.04 6.52 17.23
C ASP A 154 -4.12 7.03 15.80
N GLY A 155 -5.24 7.68 15.45
CA GLY A 155 -5.55 7.96 14.05
C GLY A 155 -6.65 9.00 13.83
N GLU A 156 -6.75 9.43 12.59
CA GLU A 156 -7.90 10.18 12.07
C GLU A 156 -8.97 9.19 11.60
N MET A 157 -10.23 9.42 11.94
CA MET A 157 -11.34 8.53 11.64
C MET A 157 -12.19 9.11 10.49
N LEU A 158 -12.29 8.37 9.39
CA LEU A 158 -13.29 8.59 8.34
C LEU A 158 -14.50 7.71 8.63
N ILE A 159 -15.60 8.34 9.05
CA ILE A 159 -16.88 7.73 9.42
C ILE A 159 -17.78 7.71 8.19
N VAL A 160 -18.38 6.55 7.89
CA VAL A 160 -19.33 6.36 6.79
C VAL A 160 -20.64 5.81 7.36
N ALA A 161 -21.67 6.66 7.40
CA ALA A 161 -22.97 6.31 7.96
C ALA A 161 -23.78 5.42 6.98
N GLN A 162 -24.34 4.32 7.49
CA GLN A 162 -25.16 3.38 6.73
C GLN A 162 -26.62 3.38 7.18
N HIS A 163 -26.86 3.38 8.49
CA HIS A 163 -28.20 3.37 9.10
C HIS A 163 -28.24 4.32 10.29
N GLY A 164 -29.41 4.95 10.48
CA GLY A 164 -29.64 5.97 11.49
C GLY A 164 -28.82 7.25 11.29
N VAL A 165 -29.01 8.21 12.18
CA VAL A 165 -28.35 9.53 12.11
C VAL A 165 -27.43 9.72 13.30
N LEU A 166 -26.22 10.20 13.02
CA LEU A 166 -25.24 10.59 14.04
C LEU A 166 -25.31 12.10 14.24
N ASP A 167 -25.45 12.54 15.48
CA ASP A 167 -25.32 13.94 15.89
C ASP A 167 -24.08 14.03 16.79
N ILE A 168 -23.00 14.54 16.18
CA ILE A 168 -21.64 14.50 16.71
C ILE A 168 -21.28 15.90 17.22
N GLN A 169 -21.12 16.03 18.53
CA GLN A 169 -20.59 17.23 19.17
C GLN A 169 -19.08 17.10 19.28
N THR A 170 -18.33 18.05 18.71
CA THR A 170 -16.86 18.10 18.76
C THR A 170 -16.40 19.36 19.49
N GLU A 171 -15.11 19.43 19.84
CA GLU A 171 -14.50 20.67 20.35
C GLU A 171 -14.61 21.87 19.39
N LEU A 172 -14.82 21.65 18.09
CA LEU A 172 -14.90 22.73 17.10
C LEU A 172 -16.35 23.14 16.77
N GLY A 173 -17.33 22.42 17.33
CA GLY A 173 -18.75 22.58 17.05
C GLY A 173 -19.43 21.27 16.67
N ARG A 174 -20.65 21.36 16.14
CA ARG A 174 -21.53 20.21 15.92
C ARG A 174 -21.61 19.78 14.45
N LEU A 175 -21.74 18.47 14.25
CA LEU A 175 -21.84 17.83 12.94
C LEU A 175 -23.04 16.88 12.93
N LEU A 176 -23.94 17.04 11.97
CA LEU A 176 -24.98 16.06 11.68
C LEU A 176 -24.50 15.16 10.52
N VAL A 177 -24.56 13.84 10.71
CA VAL A 177 -24.09 12.86 9.71
C VAL A 177 -25.17 11.82 9.47
N ARG A 178 -25.70 11.81 8.25
CA ARG A 178 -26.80 10.93 7.82
C ARG A 178 -26.28 9.88 6.84
N PRO A 179 -27.03 8.81 6.55
CA PRO A 179 -26.63 7.84 5.54
C PRO A 179 -26.38 8.51 4.18
N ASN A 180 -25.31 8.12 3.49
CA ASN A 180 -24.73 8.79 2.30
C ASN A 180 -23.98 10.11 2.59
N GLU A 181 -23.65 10.37 3.85
CA GLU A 181 -22.67 11.38 4.26
C GLU A 181 -21.49 10.69 4.93
N ILE A 182 -20.33 11.34 4.85
CA ILE A 182 -19.11 10.96 5.56
C ILE A 182 -18.70 12.08 6.51
N ALA A 183 -17.98 11.71 7.56
CA ALA A 183 -17.37 12.66 8.48
C ALA A 183 -15.94 12.28 8.78
N ILE A 184 -15.06 13.27 8.89
CA ILE A 184 -13.68 13.11 9.33
C ILE A 184 -13.58 13.68 10.73
N ILE A 185 -13.23 12.81 11.68
CA ILE A 185 -12.84 13.21 13.03
C ILE A 185 -11.32 13.06 13.14
N PRO A 186 -10.58 14.17 13.16
CA PRO A 186 -9.14 14.14 13.24
C PRO A 186 -8.62 13.57 14.56
N ARG A 187 -7.37 13.09 14.51
CA ARG A 187 -6.65 12.59 15.68
C ARG A 187 -6.60 13.65 16.78
N GLY A 188 -6.92 13.26 18.00
CA GLY A 188 -6.84 14.11 19.20
C GLY A 188 -8.08 14.94 19.51
N VAL A 189 -9.02 15.10 18.57
CA VAL A 189 -10.25 15.89 18.79
C VAL A 189 -11.20 15.12 19.68
N ARG A 190 -11.66 15.74 20.77
CA ARG A 190 -12.69 15.18 21.65
C ARG A 190 -14.06 15.35 21.01
N TYR A 191 -14.85 14.29 21.06
CA TYR A 191 -16.20 14.28 20.53
C TYR A 191 -17.14 13.39 21.33
N ARG A 192 -18.44 13.65 21.18
CA ARG A 192 -19.54 12.87 21.74
C ARG A 192 -20.57 12.63 20.65
N VAL A 193 -21.17 11.43 20.64
CA VAL A 193 -22.14 11.01 19.63
C VAL A 193 -23.49 10.72 20.26
N THR A 194 -24.54 11.31 19.70
CA THR A 194 -25.95 11.01 19.99
C THR A 194 -26.66 10.53 18.74
N LEU A 195 -27.75 9.78 18.93
CA LEU A 195 -28.47 9.00 17.94
C LEU A 195 -29.92 9.51 17.82
N PRO A 196 -30.17 10.73 17.31
CA PRO A 196 -31.51 11.33 17.27
C PRO A 196 -32.52 10.47 16.49
N GLU A 197 -32.05 9.73 15.49
CA GLU A 197 -32.82 8.73 14.74
C GLU A 197 -32.07 7.39 14.77
N GLY A 198 -31.79 6.90 15.99
CA GLY A 198 -31.19 5.59 16.23
C GLY A 198 -32.14 4.41 15.95
N PRO A 199 -31.62 3.16 15.96
CA PRO A 199 -30.22 2.81 16.16
C PRO A 199 -29.33 3.20 14.97
N VAL A 200 -28.02 3.17 15.15
CA VAL A 200 -27.05 3.52 14.10
C VAL A 200 -26.14 2.37 13.73
N ARG A 201 -25.70 2.38 12.47
CA ARG A 201 -24.70 1.45 11.94
C ARG A 201 -23.91 2.07 10.81
N GLY A 202 -22.65 1.67 10.67
CA GLY A 202 -21.80 2.08 9.55
C GLY A 202 -20.37 1.58 9.69
N TYR A 203 -19.48 2.20 8.92
CA TYR A 203 -18.08 1.82 8.81
C TYR A 203 -17.18 2.97 9.23
N ILE A 204 -15.97 2.64 9.70
CA ILE A 204 -14.91 3.62 9.98
C ILE A 204 -13.62 3.11 9.37
N LEU A 205 -12.95 3.98 8.62
CA LEU A 205 -11.55 3.83 8.25
C LEU A 205 -10.72 4.76 9.14
N GLU A 206 -9.95 4.18 10.07
CA GLU A 206 -9.02 4.92 10.93
C GLU A 206 -7.62 4.88 10.31
N LEU A 207 -7.06 6.05 10.01
CA LEU A 207 -5.74 6.20 9.41
C LEU A 207 -4.69 6.49 10.50
N TYR A 208 -3.71 5.59 10.66
CA TYR A 208 -2.61 5.77 11.62
C TYR A 208 -1.46 6.62 11.05
N GLN A 209 -1.33 6.67 9.72
CA GLN A 209 -0.28 7.41 9.02
C GLN A 209 -0.84 8.62 8.26
N GLY A 210 -0.38 9.83 8.60
CA GLY A 210 -0.79 11.04 7.90
C GLY A 210 -2.24 11.46 8.20
N HIS A 211 -2.88 12.06 7.19
CA HIS A 211 -4.25 12.60 7.21
C HIS A 211 -4.89 12.37 5.84
N PHE A 212 -6.22 12.33 5.78
CA PHE A 212 -6.93 12.28 4.51
C PHE A 212 -6.77 13.58 3.72
N GLN A 213 -6.63 13.44 2.40
CA GLN A 213 -6.46 14.51 1.44
C GLN A 213 -7.35 14.27 0.23
N LEU A 214 -7.64 15.32 -0.54
CA LEU A 214 -8.22 15.14 -1.87
C LEU A 214 -7.18 14.51 -2.81
N PRO A 215 -7.58 13.62 -3.72
CA PRO A 215 -6.65 13.02 -4.67
C PRO A 215 -6.12 14.07 -5.66
N GLU A 216 -4.88 13.87 -6.11
CA GLU A 216 -4.38 14.57 -7.29
C GLU A 216 -5.25 14.26 -8.50
N LEU A 217 -5.75 15.30 -9.17
CA LEU A 217 -6.72 15.15 -10.27
C LEU A 217 -6.08 14.75 -11.60
N GLY A 218 -4.77 14.96 -11.75
CA GLY A 218 -4.04 14.65 -12.98
C GLY A 218 -4.74 15.25 -14.22
N PRO A 219 -4.99 14.45 -15.28
CA PRO A 219 -5.67 14.92 -16.50
C PRO A 219 -7.11 15.41 -16.31
N ILE A 220 -7.78 15.14 -15.18
CA ILE A 220 -9.13 15.66 -14.89
C ILE A 220 -9.08 17.19 -14.74
N GLY A 221 -7.94 17.75 -14.33
CA GLY A 221 -7.71 19.19 -14.26
C GLY A 221 -7.94 19.75 -12.85
N SER A 222 -8.76 20.79 -12.72
CA SER A 222 -8.89 21.57 -11.49
C SER A 222 -10.27 21.49 -10.82
N ASN A 223 -11.16 20.62 -11.32
CA ASN A 223 -12.53 20.44 -10.83
C ASN A 223 -12.93 18.97 -11.00
N CYS A 224 -14.08 18.59 -10.44
CA CYS A 224 -14.70 17.26 -10.45
C CYS A 224 -14.32 16.39 -9.24
N LEU A 225 -14.80 15.14 -9.23
CA LEU A 225 -14.75 14.24 -8.06
C LEU A 225 -15.40 14.91 -6.84
N ALA A 226 -14.76 14.85 -5.67
CA ALA A 226 -15.20 15.57 -4.49
C ALA A 226 -14.64 17.02 -4.54
N ASN A 227 -15.46 17.97 -4.97
CA ASN A 227 -15.01 19.37 -5.04
C ASN A 227 -14.75 19.92 -3.62
N PRO A 228 -13.66 20.68 -3.41
CA PRO A 228 -13.31 21.19 -2.07
C PRO A 228 -14.41 22.02 -1.39
N ARG A 229 -15.23 22.76 -2.15
CA ARG A 229 -16.30 23.61 -1.58
C ARG A 229 -17.42 22.82 -0.89
N ASP A 230 -17.55 21.53 -1.21
CA ASP A 230 -18.69 20.73 -0.75
C ASP A 230 -18.43 20.11 0.64
N PHE A 231 -17.21 20.27 1.16
CA PHE A 231 -16.86 19.87 2.52
C PHE A 231 -17.26 20.97 3.50
N GLN A 232 -18.02 20.56 4.50
CA GLN A 232 -18.63 21.40 5.52
C GLN A 232 -17.84 21.27 6.84
N ILE A 233 -17.53 22.40 7.47
CA ILE A 233 -16.73 22.51 8.69
C ILE A 233 -17.64 23.11 9.77
N PRO A 234 -17.73 22.53 10.98
CA PRO A 234 -18.63 23.04 12.01
C PRO A 234 -18.29 24.48 12.37
N VAL A 235 -19.28 25.33 12.62
CA VAL A 235 -19.04 26.62 13.29
C VAL A 235 -18.83 26.38 14.79
N ALA A 236 -18.03 27.23 15.43
CA ALA A 236 -17.80 27.21 16.87
C ALA A 236 -19.13 27.18 17.64
N ASP A 237 -19.25 26.22 18.55
CA ASP A 237 -20.37 26.04 19.45
C ASP A 237 -19.82 25.49 20.78
N PHE A 238 -20.28 26.05 21.90
CA PHE A 238 -19.72 25.72 23.21
C PHE A 238 -20.81 25.56 24.27
N ASP A 239 -20.53 24.69 25.25
CA ASP A 239 -21.31 24.52 26.46
C ASP A 239 -20.57 25.13 27.65
N GLU A 240 -21.30 25.76 28.58
CA GLU A 240 -20.76 26.23 29.85
C GLU A 240 -21.19 25.30 31.00
N ASP A 241 -20.45 24.22 31.20
CA ASP A 241 -20.60 23.33 32.34
C ASP A 241 -19.28 23.15 33.06
N THR A 242 -19.15 23.80 34.22
CA THR A 242 -17.97 23.73 35.11
C THR A 242 -18.30 23.09 36.46
N LYS A 243 -19.43 22.39 36.55
CA LYS A 243 -19.95 21.82 37.81
C LYS A 243 -20.10 20.32 37.75
N SER A 244 -20.41 19.76 36.58
CA SER A 244 -20.57 18.32 36.43
C SER A 244 -19.24 17.60 36.28
N THR A 245 -19.17 16.37 36.77
CA THR A 245 -18.05 15.48 36.46
C THR A 245 -18.22 14.90 35.06
N TRP A 246 -17.19 15.03 34.24
CA TRP A 246 -17.11 14.52 32.89
C TRP A 246 -16.09 13.40 32.78
N THR A 247 -16.44 12.37 32.01
CA THR A 247 -15.59 11.24 31.68
C THR A 247 -14.97 11.45 30.30
N ILE A 248 -13.64 11.39 30.22
CA ILE A 248 -12.88 11.48 28.98
C ILE A 248 -12.28 10.11 28.66
N LEU A 249 -12.76 9.50 27.60
CA LEU A 249 -12.21 8.27 27.03
C LEU A 249 -11.13 8.60 26.01
N ASN A 250 -10.00 7.91 26.08
CA ASN A 250 -8.91 7.99 25.12
C ASN A 250 -8.68 6.62 24.51
N LYS A 251 -8.84 6.50 23.19
CA LYS A 251 -8.32 5.37 22.44
C LYS A 251 -6.83 5.58 22.18
N PHE A 252 -6.01 4.80 22.87
CA PHE A 252 -4.55 4.87 22.79
C PHE A 252 -3.97 3.46 22.63
N ASN A 253 -3.22 3.24 21.55
CA ASN A 253 -2.68 1.96 21.12
C ASN A 253 -3.75 0.86 21.03
N ASN A 254 -4.89 1.17 20.40
CA ASN A 254 -6.05 0.28 20.28
C ASN A 254 -6.61 -0.20 21.62
N GLU A 255 -6.34 0.50 22.72
CA GLU A 255 -6.90 0.26 24.05
C GLU A 255 -7.64 1.52 24.55
N LEU A 256 -8.61 1.36 25.44
CA LEU A 256 -9.29 2.49 26.06
C LEU A 256 -8.67 2.85 27.41
N PHE A 257 -8.51 4.15 27.61
CA PHE A 257 -8.14 4.77 28.87
C PHE A 257 -9.22 5.78 29.27
N ILE A 258 -9.34 6.04 30.56
CA ILE A 258 -10.35 6.90 31.14
C ILE A 258 -9.70 7.92 32.08
N ALA A 259 -10.12 9.18 31.98
CA ALA A 259 -9.83 10.24 32.94
C ALA A 259 -11.12 11.00 33.28
N GLU A 260 -11.15 11.66 34.42
CA GLU A 260 -12.26 12.51 34.86
C GLU A 260 -11.83 13.98 34.86
N GLN A 261 -12.75 14.88 34.56
CA GLN A 261 -12.58 16.33 34.71
C GLN A 261 -13.87 16.97 35.23
N GLY A 262 -13.76 18.11 35.93
CA GLY A 262 -14.90 18.79 36.55
C GLY A 262 -15.64 19.76 35.61
N HIS A 263 -15.50 19.63 34.29
CA HIS A 263 -16.10 20.53 33.30
C HIS A 263 -16.30 19.84 31.95
N THR A 264 -17.17 20.37 31.11
CA THR A 264 -17.36 19.90 29.73
C THR A 264 -16.10 20.11 28.89
N PRO A 265 -15.70 19.13 28.04
CA PRO A 265 -14.62 19.34 27.08
C PRO A 265 -15.05 20.21 25.88
N PHE A 266 -16.35 20.47 25.71
CA PHE A 266 -16.93 21.23 24.62
C PHE A 266 -17.06 22.72 24.97
N ASP A 267 -16.00 23.30 25.54
CA ASP A 267 -15.96 24.64 26.10
C ASP A 267 -15.12 25.63 25.25
N VAL A 268 -14.99 25.35 23.95
CA VAL A 268 -14.23 26.16 22.99
C VAL A 268 -15.15 27.24 22.40
N VAL A 269 -14.98 28.47 22.88
CA VAL A 269 -15.81 29.62 22.48
C VAL A 269 -15.46 30.12 21.09
N ALA A 270 -14.19 29.99 20.70
CA ALA A 270 -13.72 30.37 19.38
C ALA A 270 -12.50 29.55 18.97
N TRP A 271 -12.28 29.41 17.67
CA TRP A 271 -11.11 28.72 17.12
C TRP A 271 -10.72 29.27 15.76
N HIS A 272 -9.44 29.10 15.40
CA HIS A 272 -8.96 29.32 14.02
C HIS A 272 -7.93 28.28 13.62
N GLY A 273 -7.94 27.88 12.34
CA GLY A 273 -7.00 26.90 11.82
C GLY A 273 -7.59 25.93 10.80
N LYS A 274 -7.08 24.70 10.81
CA LYS A 274 -7.36 23.63 9.83
C LYS A 274 -7.59 22.30 10.54
N TYR A 275 -8.85 21.92 10.83
CA TYR A 275 -9.23 20.59 11.34
C TYR A 275 -10.76 20.37 11.29
N ASN A 276 -11.21 19.11 11.12
CA ASN A 276 -12.59 18.58 11.02
C ASN A 276 -13.31 18.86 9.69
N ALA A 277 -14.06 17.89 9.15
CA ALA A 277 -14.93 18.09 7.97
C ALA A 277 -16.04 17.03 7.85
N THR A 278 -17.22 17.41 7.34
CA THR A 278 -18.27 16.52 6.82
C THR A 278 -18.46 16.71 5.32
N TRP A 279 -18.95 15.70 4.63
CA TRP A 279 -19.18 15.76 3.19
C TRP A 279 -20.31 14.84 2.72
N VAL A 280 -20.97 15.21 1.63
CA VAL A 280 -22.17 14.53 1.11
C VAL A 280 -21.90 13.83 -0.22
N GLU A 281 -22.18 12.53 -0.29
CA GLU A 281 -21.89 11.67 -1.46
C GLU A 281 -22.54 12.14 -2.77
N SER A 282 -23.78 12.61 -2.71
CA SER A 282 -24.52 13.06 -3.90
C SER A 282 -23.94 14.29 -4.59
N ARG A 283 -22.97 14.97 -3.97
CA ARG A 283 -22.26 16.11 -4.57
C ARG A 283 -21.02 15.68 -5.35
N PHE A 284 -20.72 14.38 -5.42
CA PHE A 284 -19.60 13.86 -6.21
C PHE A 284 -19.82 14.08 -7.70
N SER A 285 -18.89 14.77 -8.33
CA SER A 285 -18.87 15.01 -9.77
C SER A 285 -18.20 13.85 -10.47
N VAL A 286 -18.98 12.80 -10.72
CA VAL A 286 -18.54 11.52 -11.31
C VAL A 286 -17.84 11.72 -12.64
N ILE A 287 -16.66 11.12 -12.79
CA ILE A 287 -15.95 10.98 -14.07
C ILE A 287 -15.92 9.49 -14.45
N GLY A 288 -16.01 9.19 -15.74
CA GLY A 288 -15.98 7.84 -16.28
C GLY A 288 -15.73 7.85 -17.80
N SER A 289 -15.70 6.68 -18.42
CA SER A 289 -15.55 6.60 -19.88
C SER A 289 -16.82 7.06 -20.58
N THR A 290 -16.63 7.97 -21.54
CA THR A 290 -17.67 8.44 -22.48
C THR A 290 -17.49 7.84 -23.87
N SER A 291 -16.63 6.83 -24.01
CA SER A 291 -16.30 6.17 -25.29
C SER A 291 -16.43 4.65 -25.17
N PHE A 292 -15.35 3.95 -24.83
CA PHE A 292 -15.29 2.49 -24.61
C PHE A 292 -14.45 2.18 -23.36
N ASP A 293 -14.37 0.90 -23.01
CA ASP A 293 -13.66 0.35 -21.84
C ASP A 293 -14.17 0.78 -20.45
N HIS A 294 -13.84 -0.03 -19.45
CA HIS A 294 -14.15 0.23 -18.05
C HIS A 294 -12.94 0.88 -17.36
N PRO A 295 -13.01 2.17 -16.95
CA PRO A 295 -11.90 2.84 -16.26
C PRO A 295 -11.55 2.18 -14.94
N ASP A 296 -10.29 2.31 -14.51
CA ASP A 296 -9.85 1.87 -13.19
C ASP A 296 -10.66 2.56 -12.08
N PRO A 297 -11.00 1.85 -10.98
CA PRO A 297 -11.88 2.37 -9.95
C PRO A 297 -11.30 3.55 -9.16
N SER A 298 -10.00 3.82 -9.27
CA SER A 298 -9.34 5.02 -8.70
C SER A 298 -9.92 6.32 -9.25
N ILE A 299 -10.58 6.30 -10.41
CA ILE A 299 -11.31 7.46 -10.94
C ILE A 299 -12.47 7.91 -10.04
N PHE A 300 -12.87 7.08 -9.07
CA PHE A 300 -13.92 7.39 -8.10
C PHE A 300 -13.39 7.67 -6.68
N THR A 301 -12.10 7.96 -6.52
CA THR A 301 -11.53 8.35 -5.22
C THR A 301 -12.15 9.67 -4.73
N VAL A 302 -12.65 9.65 -3.49
CA VAL A 302 -13.17 10.82 -2.76
C VAL A 302 -12.06 11.43 -1.91
N LEU A 303 -11.40 10.58 -1.11
CA LEU A 303 -10.29 10.97 -0.25
C LEU A 303 -9.20 9.89 -0.31
N THR A 304 -7.94 10.33 -0.16
CA THR A 304 -6.76 9.46 -0.11
C THR A 304 -5.94 9.75 1.14
N GLY A 305 -5.41 8.70 1.76
CA GLY A 305 -4.39 8.77 2.78
C GLY A 305 -3.03 8.44 2.15
N PRO A 306 -2.23 9.43 1.74
CA PRO A 306 -1.00 9.18 1.00
C PRO A 306 0.05 8.45 1.86
N SER A 307 0.86 7.61 1.22
CA SER A 307 2.09 7.07 1.84
C SER A 307 3.31 7.93 1.47
N ASP A 308 4.46 7.60 2.04
CA ASP A 308 5.73 8.24 1.69
C ASP A 308 6.21 7.89 0.27
N HIS A 309 5.57 6.92 -0.39
CA HIS A 309 5.86 6.54 -1.78
C HIS A 309 4.83 7.18 -2.73
N PRO A 310 5.25 8.11 -3.62
CA PRO A 310 4.35 8.74 -4.58
C PRO A 310 3.58 7.73 -5.45
N GLY A 311 2.28 7.96 -5.62
CA GLY A 311 1.41 7.06 -6.37
C GLY A 311 0.98 5.79 -5.61
N THR A 312 1.32 5.66 -4.32
CA THR A 312 0.84 4.57 -3.47
C THR A 312 0.21 5.16 -2.21
N ALA A 313 -1.09 4.99 -2.05
CA ALA A 313 -1.80 5.38 -0.83
C ALA A 313 -1.65 4.31 0.26
N ILE A 314 -1.68 4.74 1.52
CA ILE A 314 -1.98 3.86 2.66
C ILE A 314 -3.41 3.35 2.52
N ALA A 315 -4.34 4.27 2.21
CA ALA A 315 -5.71 3.94 1.88
C ALA A 315 -6.35 4.93 0.91
N ASP A 316 -7.17 4.42 -0.01
CA ASP A 316 -8.08 5.25 -0.82
C ASP A 316 -9.52 4.97 -0.41
N PHE A 317 -10.26 6.02 -0.09
CA PHE A 317 -11.71 5.97 0.06
C PHE A 317 -12.36 6.27 -1.29
N VAL A 318 -12.87 5.22 -1.92
CA VAL A 318 -13.48 5.22 -3.24
C VAL A 318 -14.99 4.99 -3.08
N ILE A 319 -15.80 5.65 -3.90
CA ILE A 319 -17.24 5.40 -3.94
C ILE A 319 -17.66 4.85 -5.30
N PHE A 320 -18.77 4.14 -5.36
CA PHE A 320 -19.43 3.85 -6.62
C PHE A 320 -20.78 4.61 -6.62
N PRO A 321 -20.84 5.82 -7.18
CA PRO A 321 -22.05 6.62 -7.16
C PRO A 321 -22.97 6.27 -8.33
N PRO A 322 -24.23 6.77 -8.34
CA PRO A 322 -25.06 6.75 -9.54
C PRO A 322 -24.33 7.40 -10.72
N ARG A 323 -24.31 6.71 -11.86
CA ARG A 323 -23.53 7.14 -13.02
C ARG A 323 -24.13 6.67 -14.33
N TRP A 324 -23.79 7.33 -15.41
CA TRP A 324 -24.16 6.90 -16.75
C TRP A 324 -23.13 5.87 -17.25
N LEU A 325 -23.63 4.78 -17.82
CA LEU A 325 -22.87 3.82 -18.60
C LEU A 325 -23.23 4.01 -20.06
N VAL A 326 -22.26 4.50 -20.82
CA VAL A 326 -22.42 4.83 -22.25
C VAL A 326 -21.41 4.10 -23.12
N GLN A 327 -20.53 3.29 -22.52
CA GLN A 327 -19.43 2.63 -23.21
C GLN A 327 -19.93 1.73 -24.34
N GLU A 328 -19.39 1.93 -25.55
CA GLU A 328 -19.67 1.13 -26.74
C GLU A 328 -18.77 -0.12 -26.79
N ASP A 329 -19.31 -1.22 -27.34
CA ASP A 329 -18.59 -2.51 -27.50
C ASP A 329 -17.75 -2.94 -26.29
N THR A 330 -18.30 -2.76 -25.08
CA THR A 330 -17.56 -2.88 -23.83
C THR A 330 -18.29 -3.80 -22.86
N PHE A 331 -17.54 -4.71 -22.23
CA PHE A 331 -17.98 -5.40 -21.02
C PHE A 331 -18.02 -4.39 -19.86
N ARG A 332 -19.21 -3.81 -19.62
CA ARG A 332 -19.39 -2.68 -18.69
C ARG A 332 -19.22 -2.99 -17.19
N PRO A 333 -19.48 -4.21 -16.67
CA PRO A 333 -19.16 -4.53 -15.27
C PRO A 333 -17.65 -4.43 -15.00
N PRO A 334 -17.23 -4.37 -13.72
CA PRO A 334 -15.82 -4.51 -13.37
C PRO A 334 -15.21 -5.76 -14.00
N TRP A 335 -13.96 -5.65 -14.45
CA TRP A 335 -13.21 -6.74 -15.06
C TRP A 335 -12.71 -7.76 -14.00
N TYR A 336 -12.31 -8.95 -14.46
CA TYR A 336 -11.64 -9.93 -13.57
C TYR A 336 -10.26 -9.41 -13.17
N HIS A 337 -9.99 -9.38 -11.87
CA HIS A 337 -8.91 -8.59 -11.30
C HIS A 337 -8.10 -9.38 -10.25
N ARG A 338 -6.79 -9.10 -10.21
CA ARG A 338 -5.84 -9.45 -9.16
C ARG A 338 -5.04 -8.19 -8.86
N ASN A 339 -5.05 -7.75 -7.61
CA ASN A 339 -4.53 -6.43 -7.24
C ASN A 339 -3.38 -6.54 -6.23
N THR A 340 -2.39 -5.65 -6.32
CA THR A 340 -1.39 -5.51 -5.25
C THR A 340 -1.96 -4.86 -3.99
N MET A 341 -3.07 -4.13 -4.13
CA MET A 341 -3.82 -3.55 -3.03
C MET A 341 -4.81 -4.58 -2.48
N SER A 342 -5.14 -4.48 -1.20
CA SER A 342 -6.28 -5.19 -0.62
C SER A 342 -7.55 -4.34 -0.77
N GLU A 343 -8.69 -4.96 -1.05
CA GLU A 343 -9.94 -4.30 -1.37
C GLU A 343 -11.01 -4.67 -0.33
N PHE A 344 -11.34 -3.74 0.58
CA PHE A 344 -12.46 -3.88 1.51
C PHE A 344 -13.66 -3.11 0.97
N MET A 345 -14.80 -3.76 0.75
CA MET A 345 -16.02 -3.12 0.26
C MET A 345 -17.09 -3.12 1.35
N GLY A 346 -17.78 -2.00 1.54
CA GLY A 346 -18.98 -1.89 2.36
C GLY A 346 -20.14 -1.34 1.54
N LEU A 347 -21.39 -1.70 1.83
CA LEU A 347 -22.55 -1.24 1.05
C LEU A 347 -23.45 -0.35 1.89
N ILE A 348 -23.64 0.91 1.48
CA ILE A 348 -24.51 1.86 2.19
C ILE A 348 -25.98 1.53 1.93
N CYS A 349 -26.38 1.44 0.67
CA CYS A 349 -27.74 1.12 0.23
C CYS A 349 -27.74 0.45 -1.16
N GLY A 350 -28.86 -0.18 -1.54
CA GLY A 350 -29.05 -0.76 -2.88
C GLY A 350 -28.37 -2.12 -3.12
N GLN A 351 -27.92 -2.35 -4.37
CA GLN A 351 -27.33 -3.60 -4.86
C GLN A 351 -26.11 -3.30 -5.77
N TYR A 352 -25.02 -4.05 -5.58
CA TYR A 352 -23.78 -3.85 -6.34
C TYR A 352 -23.78 -4.51 -7.73
N ASP A 353 -23.42 -3.75 -8.77
CA ASP A 353 -23.46 -4.16 -10.18
C ASP A 353 -22.73 -5.49 -10.49
N ALA A 354 -21.64 -5.80 -9.78
CA ALA A 354 -20.84 -7.00 -10.05
C ALA A 354 -21.28 -8.27 -9.27
N LYS A 355 -22.29 -8.15 -8.40
CA LYS A 355 -22.73 -9.23 -7.49
C LYS A 355 -24.25 -9.29 -7.42
N THR A 356 -24.85 -9.99 -8.36
CA THR A 356 -26.31 -10.06 -8.49
C THR A 356 -26.90 -11.41 -8.08
N GLY A 357 -26.06 -12.46 -7.96
CA GLY A 357 -26.48 -13.80 -7.50
C GLY A 357 -26.81 -13.91 -6.01
N GLY A 358 -26.98 -12.79 -5.30
CA GLY A 358 -27.22 -12.74 -3.86
C GLY A 358 -25.93 -12.67 -3.01
N GLY A 359 -26.07 -12.15 -1.79
CA GLY A 359 -25.05 -12.24 -0.73
C GLY A 359 -24.22 -11.00 -0.43
N PHE A 360 -24.34 -9.88 -1.15
CA PHE A 360 -23.76 -8.60 -0.72
C PHE A 360 -24.88 -7.58 -0.52
N GLN A 361 -25.31 -7.44 0.73
CA GLN A 361 -26.47 -6.64 1.14
C GLN A 361 -26.01 -5.34 1.81
N PRO A 362 -26.86 -4.29 1.85
CA PRO A 362 -26.58 -3.10 2.63
C PRO A 362 -26.18 -3.44 4.07
N ALA A 363 -25.14 -2.76 4.56
CA ALA A 363 -24.42 -3.05 5.80
C ALA A 363 -23.53 -4.30 5.83
N GLY A 364 -23.47 -5.09 4.76
CA GLY A 364 -22.50 -6.18 4.63
C GLY A 364 -21.09 -5.66 4.30
N ALA A 365 -20.12 -6.57 4.26
CA ALA A 365 -18.77 -6.25 3.82
C ALA A 365 -18.16 -7.37 2.97
N SER A 366 -17.14 -7.06 2.19
CA SER A 366 -16.28 -8.08 1.57
C SER A 366 -14.82 -7.64 1.59
N LEU A 367 -13.91 -8.60 1.63
CA LEU A 367 -12.47 -8.38 1.57
C LEU A 367 -11.86 -9.26 0.49
N HIS A 368 -11.23 -8.65 -0.51
CA HIS A 368 -10.34 -9.32 -1.45
C HIS A 368 -8.91 -8.93 -1.10
N ASN A 369 -8.15 -9.86 -0.54
CA ASN A 369 -6.77 -9.61 -0.15
C ASN A 369 -5.83 -9.55 -1.36
N ILE A 370 -4.62 -9.05 -1.11
CA ILE A 370 -3.54 -8.94 -2.08
C ILE A 370 -3.43 -10.17 -2.99
N MET A 371 -3.50 -9.92 -4.29
CA MET A 371 -3.42 -10.87 -5.41
C MET A 371 -4.51 -11.94 -5.46
N THR A 372 -5.46 -11.95 -4.53
CA THR A 372 -6.61 -12.85 -4.56
C THR A 372 -7.50 -12.48 -5.75
N ALA A 373 -7.63 -13.41 -6.70
CA ALA A 373 -8.41 -13.21 -7.92
C ALA A 373 -9.88 -13.00 -7.58
N HIS A 374 -10.48 -11.94 -8.12
CA HIS A 374 -11.89 -11.58 -7.95
C HIS A 374 -12.46 -10.98 -9.24
N GLY A 375 -13.77 -10.70 -9.26
CA GLY A 375 -14.46 -10.22 -10.47
C GLY A 375 -15.97 -10.49 -10.41
N PRO A 376 -16.69 -10.24 -11.51
CA PRO A 376 -18.13 -10.45 -11.60
C PRO A 376 -18.49 -11.94 -11.48
N ASP A 377 -19.65 -12.24 -10.90
CA ASP A 377 -20.20 -13.60 -10.89
C ASP A 377 -20.65 -14.04 -12.30
N ALA A 378 -20.83 -15.36 -12.50
CA ALA A 378 -21.20 -15.93 -13.80
C ALA A 378 -22.48 -15.29 -14.38
N ASP A 379 -23.51 -15.08 -13.57
CA ASP A 379 -24.78 -14.51 -14.02
C ASP A 379 -24.61 -13.06 -14.49
N SER A 380 -23.76 -12.29 -13.82
CA SER A 380 -23.41 -10.93 -14.23
C SER A 380 -22.59 -10.94 -15.51
N TYR A 381 -21.65 -11.89 -15.65
CA TYR A 381 -20.87 -12.07 -16.87
C TYR A 381 -21.77 -12.43 -18.08
N GLU A 382 -22.63 -13.44 -17.94
CA GLU A 382 -23.50 -13.91 -19.01
C GLU A 382 -24.48 -12.82 -19.45
N ARG A 383 -25.11 -12.11 -18.50
CA ARG A 383 -26.03 -11.02 -18.84
C ARG A 383 -25.32 -9.84 -19.51
N ALA A 384 -24.16 -9.42 -18.99
CA ALA A 384 -23.44 -8.29 -19.55
C ALA A 384 -22.84 -8.59 -20.93
N SER A 385 -22.40 -9.82 -21.18
CA SER A 385 -21.83 -10.24 -22.46
C SER A 385 -22.86 -10.33 -23.59
N ASN A 386 -24.15 -10.49 -23.25
CA ASN A 386 -25.24 -10.60 -24.21
C ASN A 386 -26.19 -9.38 -24.20
N ALA A 387 -25.86 -8.34 -23.43
CA ALA A 387 -26.71 -7.16 -23.32
C ALA A 387 -26.63 -6.30 -24.60
N GLU A 388 -27.77 -5.78 -25.04
CA GLU A 388 -27.79 -4.72 -26.04
C GLU A 388 -27.28 -3.42 -25.41
N LEU A 389 -26.14 -2.91 -25.89
CA LEU A 389 -25.49 -1.73 -25.31
C LEU A 389 -26.18 -0.44 -25.75
N LYS A 390 -26.84 0.23 -24.80
CA LYS A 390 -27.44 1.57 -24.92
C LYS A 390 -27.00 2.45 -23.75
N PRO A 391 -27.13 3.78 -23.81
CA PRO A 391 -26.95 4.63 -22.64
C PRO A 391 -27.87 4.20 -21.49
N VAL A 392 -27.29 3.78 -20.35
CA VAL A 392 -28.04 3.33 -19.17
C VAL A 392 -27.58 4.12 -17.96
N LYS A 393 -28.51 4.57 -17.13
CA LYS A 393 -28.20 5.20 -15.84
C LYS A 393 -28.24 4.16 -14.73
N ILE A 394 -27.12 3.97 -14.04
CA ILE A 394 -27.06 3.19 -12.80
C ILE A 394 -27.62 4.06 -11.67
N PRO A 395 -28.62 3.59 -10.89
CA PRO A 395 -29.23 4.40 -9.81
C PRO A 395 -28.37 4.43 -8.53
N HIS A 396 -28.85 5.11 -7.48
CA HIS A 396 -28.23 5.18 -6.13
C HIS A 396 -28.15 3.82 -5.45
N HIS A 397 -27.20 2.97 -5.85
CA HIS A 397 -27.16 1.58 -5.39
C HIS A 397 -25.77 0.99 -5.21
N THR A 398 -24.69 1.77 -5.10
CA THR A 398 -23.34 1.19 -5.26
C THR A 398 -22.41 1.54 -4.07
N PRO A 399 -21.55 0.60 -3.65
CA PRO A 399 -20.82 0.63 -2.37
C PRO A 399 -19.67 1.65 -2.35
N PRO A 400 -19.22 2.11 -1.18
CA PRO A 400 -17.83 2.52 -1.00
C PRO A 400 -16.86 1.32 -1.02
N LEU A 401 -15.75 1.47 -1.74
CA LEU A 401 -14.58 0.59 -1.71
C LEU A 401 -13.44 1.31 -0.98
N TYR A 402 -12.78 0.59 -0.09
CA TYR A 402 -11.58 1.02 0.60
C TYR A 402 -10.41 0.22 0.03
N GLY A 403 -9.50 0.91 -0.68
CA GLY A 403 -8.21 0.33 -1.06
C GLY A 403 -7.28 0.37 0.15
N ILE A 404 -6.64 -0.75 0.49
CA ILE A 404 -5.70 -0.92 1.59
C ILE A 404 -4.33 -1.26 1.00
N SER A 405 -3.26 -0.58 1.41
CA SER A 405 -1.88 -0.98 1.08
C SER A 405 -1.08 -1.36 2.32
N ARG A 406 -0.58 -2.61 2.33
CA ARG A 406 0.82 -3.04 2.63
C ARG A 406 0.92 -4.45 3.23
N THR A 407 2.07 -5.08 2.96
CA THR A 407 2.51 -6.45 3.28
C THR A 407 2.76 -6.75 4.78
N PRO A 408 2.69 -8.03 5.23
CA PRO A 408 2.76 -8.41 6.64
C PRO A 408 4.20 -8.51 7.19
N SER A 409 4.38 -8.16 8.48
CA SER A 409 5.59 -8.46 9.26
C SER A 409 5.31 -9.37 10.45
N SER A 410 6.23 -10.29 10.73
CA SER A 410 6.13 -11.44 11.64
C SER A 410 6.26 -11.13 13.14
N ASN A 411 5.43 -11.76 14.01
CA ASN A 411 5.87 -12.67 15.07
C ASN A 411 4.71 -13.25 15.92
N THR A 412 5.03 -14.30 16.67
CA THR A 412 4.23 -15.50 17.00
C THR A 412 3.34 -15.48 18.26
N SER A 413 2.25 -16.27 18.16
CA SER A 413 1.47 -17.04 19.19
C SER A 413 1.06 -16.38 20.51
N THR A 414 -0.21 -16.29 20.90
CA THR A 414 -1.14 -17.38 21.30
C THR A 414 -2.61 -16.86 21.35
N ARG A 415 -3.61 -17.73 21.57
CA ARG A 415 -5.09 -17.56 21.39
C ARG A 415 -5.77 -16.98 22.67
N PRO A 416 -6.96 -16.32 22.61
CA PRO A 416 -8.25 -17.03 22.47
C PRO A 416 -9.39 -16.35 21.67
N GLN A 417 -10.31 -17.23 21.23
CA GLN A 417 -11.71 -17.17 20.75
C GLN A 417 -12.26 -15.95 19.99
N ALA A 418 -12.57 -16.22 18.71
CA ALA A 418 -13.12 -15.33 17.71
C ALA A 418 -14.66 -15.30 17.68
N VAL A 419 -15.18 -14.14 17.26
CA VAL A 419 -16.53 -13.95 16.74
C VAL A 419 -16.78 -14.99 15.64
N GLN A 420 -17.92 -15.67 15.71
CA GLN A 420 -18.23 -16.84 14.90
C GLN A 420 -18.35 -16.47 13.42
N GLU A 421 -17.32 -16.82 12.64
CA GLU A 421 -17.34 -16.91 11.19
C GLU A 421 -18.47 -17.87 10.76
N ARG A 422 -19.39 -17.38 9.93
CA ARG A 422 -20.37 -18.22 9.24
C ARG A 422 -20.45 -17.78 7.78
N GLY A 423 -19.81 -18.53 6.89
CA GLY A 423 -19.96 -18.32 5.46
C GLY A 423 -18.79 -18.77 4.59
N SER A 424 -18.42 -20.05 4.65
CA SER A 424 -17.75 -20.68 3.51
C SER A 424 -18.78 -20.85 2.39
N LEU A 425 -18.35 -20.72 1.12
CA LEU A 425 -19.08 -21.24 -0.04
C LEU A 425 -19.17 -22.77 0.08
N ARG A 426 -20.13 -23.22 0.92
CA ARG A 426 -20.62 -24.57 1.25
C ARG A 426 -19.68 -25.76 1.02
N THR A 427 -19.30 -26.41 2.12
CA THR A 427 -18.98 -27.85 2.15
C THR A 427 -20.28 -28.66 1.93
N LEU A 428 -20.36 -29.44 0.86
CA LEU A 428 -21.43 -30.44 0.66
C LEU A 428 -20.93 -31.87 0.93
N GLU A 429 -21.85 -32.78 1.22
CA GLU A 429 -21.60 -34.17 1.58
C GLU A 429 -20.79 -34.96 0.52
N LYS A 430 -20.01 -35.94 0.98
CA LYS A 430 -19.15 -36.80 0.16
C LYS A 430 -19.96 -37.43 -0.99
N GLY A 431 -19.65 -37.03 -2.23
CA GLY A 431 -20.09 -37.73 -3.44
C GLY A 431 -20.94 -36.94 -4.43
N LYS A 432 -21.28 -35.67 -4.17
CA LYS A 432 -21.95 -34.80 -5.16
C LYS A 432 -21.16 -33.51 -5.39
N SER A 433 -20.43 -33.46 -6.50
CA SER A 433 -19.79 -32.25 -7.02
C SER A 433 -20.80 -31.49 -7.89
N GLN A 434 -21.45 -30.46 -7.33
CA GLN A 434 -21.93 -29.34 -8.12
C GLN A 434 -21.27 -28.07 -7.58
N PHE A 435 -20.11 -27.78 -8.18
CA PHE A 435 -19.39 -26.55 -8.00
C PHE A 435 -20.10 -25.47 -8.82
N ILE A 436 -20.82 -24.55 -8.15
CA ILE A 436 -21.35 -23.32 -8.77
C ILE A 436 -20.75 -22.15 -7.99
N GLY A 437 -19.44 -22.00 -8.09
CA GLY A 437 -18.73 -20.75 -7.94
C GLY A 437 -17.98 -20.53 -9.24
N SER A 438 -18.20 -19.41 -9.94
CA SER A 438 -17.66 -19.19 -11.28
C SER A 438 -16.17 -18.79 -11.27
N SER A 439 -15.34 -19.58 -10.61
CA SER A 439 -13.88 -19.50 -10.64
C SER A 439 -13.21 -20.83 -11.03
N SER A 440 -13.98 -21.85 -11.44
CA SER A 440 -13.37 -23.00 -12.09
C SER A 440 -13.00 -22.62 -13.52
N GLY A 441 -11.72 -22.73 -13.84
CA GLY A 441 -11.20 -22.62 -15.21
C GLY A 441 -11.92 -23.54 -16.20
N ILE A 442 -12.73 -24.50 -15.74
CA ILE A 442 -13.56 -25.39 -16.57
C ILE A 442 -14.61 -24.62 -17.38
N TYR A 443 -15.27 -23.59 -16.84
CA TYR A 443 -16.25 -22.83 -17.64
C TYR A 443 -15.53 -21.96 -18.68
N PHE A 444 -14.46 -21.27 -18.29
CA PHE A 444 -13.62 -20.48 -19.22
C PHE A 444 -13.00 -21.36 -20.31
N VAL A 445 -12.40 -22.49 -19.95
CA VAL A 445 -11.86 -23.48 -20.90
C VAL A 445 -12.94 -24.01 -21.82
N ASN A 446 -14.17 -24.24 -21.33
CA ASN A 446 -15.27 -24.72 -22.17
C ASN A 446 -15.87 -23.63 -23.07
N THR A 447 -15.89 -22.37 -22.63
CA THR A 447 -16.33 -21.21 -23.42
C THR A 447 -15.31 -20.89 -24.51
N VAL A 448 -14.02 -20.87 -24.15
CA VAL A 448 -12.91 -20.74 -25.10
C VAL A 448 -12.90 -21.92 -26.06
N ARG A 449 -13.05 -23.17 -25.58
CA ARG A 449 -13.20 -24.35 -26.45
C ARG A 449 -14.39 -24.21 -27.39
N ARG A 450 -15.56 -23.80 -26.92
CA ARG A 450 -16.75 -23.61 -27.77
C ARG A 450 -16.55 -22.51 -28.81
N ALA A 451 -15.89 -21.41 -28.44
CA ALA A 451 -15.53 -20.35 -29.36
C ALA A 451 -14.57 -20.85 -30.46
N PHE A 452 -13.55 -21.63 -30.09
CA PHE A 452 -12.63 -22.26 -31.06
C PHE A 452 -13.30 -23.35 -31.91
N ILE A 453 -14.22 -24.14 -31.34
CA ILE A 453 -14.98 -25.17 -32.07
C ILE A 453 -15.96 -24.53 -33.07
N ASN A 454 -16.65 -23.46 -32.67
CA ASN A 454 -17.61 -22.75 -33.52
C ASN A 454 -16.91 -21.93 -34.62
N ALA A 455 -15.71 -21.41 -34.36
CA ALA A 455 -14.92 -20.68 -35.35
C ALA A 455 -14.28 -21.59 -36.42
N ASN A 456 -14.17 -22.89 -36.18
CA ASN A 456 -13.44 -23.81 -37.06
C ASN A 456 -14.18 -25.14 -37.30
N SER A 457 -15.13 -25.12 -38.24
CA SER A 457 -15.90 -26.32 -38.68
C SER A 457 -15.06 -27.43 -39.34
N ARG A 458 -13.75 -27.20 -39.58
CA ARG A 458 -12.82 -28.16 -40.20
C ARG A 458 -11.96 -28.96 -39.21
N LEU A 459 -11.98 -28.64 -37.91
CA LEU A 459 -11.10 -29.27 -36.91
C LEU A 459 -11.75 -30.43 -36.13
N SER A 460 -13.04 -30.69 -36.34
CA SER A 460 -13.80 -31.69 -35.58
C SER A 460 -13.31 -33.13 -35.78
N SER A 461 -12.55 -33.44 -36.83
CA SER A 461 -12.08 -34.81 -37.12
C SER A 461 -10.66 -35.13 -36.60
N ARG A 462 -9.89 -34.15 -36.11
CA ARG A 462 -8.50 -34.36 -35.64
C ARG A 462 -8.32 -34.39 -34.11
N LEU A 463 -9.37 -34.13 -33.34
CA LEU A 463 -9.30 -34.03 -31.87
C LEU A 463 -9.73 -35.30 -31.11
N LEU A 464 -9.90 -36.44 -31.81
CA LEU A 464 -10.24 -37.73 -31.21
C LEU A 464 -9.04 -38.68 -31.07
N ASP A 465 -7.80 -38.18 -31.18
CA ASP A 465 -6.62 -39.01 -30.93
C ASP A 465 -5.95 -38.64 -29.60
N ASN A 466 -5.81 -39.65 -28.74
CA ASN A 466 -5.48 -39.54 -27.31
C ASN A 466 -3.96 -39.46 -27.06
N THR A 467 -3.23 -38.75 -27.91
CA THR A 467 -1.77 -38.67 -27.86
C THR A 467 -1.32 -37.24 -28.10
N HIS A 468 -1.03 -36.45 -27.04
CA HIS A 468 -0.11 -35.28 -27.03
C HIS A 468 -0.02 -34.64 -25.61
N PRO A 469 1.04 -33.87 -25.30
CA PRO A 469 1.87 -34.02 -24.10
C PRO A 469 1.40 -33.24 -22.85
N THR A 470 2.06 -33.51 -21.71
CA THR A 470 1.77 -32.90 -20.42
C THR A 470 2.17 -31.41 -20.37
N PRO A 471 1.57 -30.62 -19.44
CA PRO A 471 1.70 -29.16 -19.38
C PRO A 471 3.13 -28.59 -19.23
N GLU A 472 4.12 -29.45 -18.99
CA GLU A 472 5.52 -29.10 -18.82
C GLU A 472 6.25 -28.88 -20.17
N GLU A 473 5.67 -29.33 -21.29
CA GLU A 473 6.31 -29.26 -22.62
C GLU A 473 5.86 -28.08 -23.50
N CYS A 474 4.95 -27.22 -23.03
CA CYS A 474 4.41 -26.10 -23.82
C CYS A 474 5.09 -24.73 -23.56
N ILE A 475 6.42 -24.69 -23.40
CA ILE A 475 7.17 -23.43 -23.26
C ILE A 475 8.24 -23.33 -24.35
N VAL A 476 7.85 -23.35 -25.63
CA VAL A 476 8.62 -22.73 -26.71
C VAL A 476 7.63 -22.29 -27.78
N ALA A 477 7.63 -21.01 -28.13
CA ALA A 477 7.02 -20.54 -29.37
C ALA A 477 8.15 -20.19 -30.33
N ASP A 478 8.25 -20.95 -31.41
CA ASP A 478 9.08 -20.62 -32.57
C ASP A 478 8.53 -19.34 -33.23
N GLY A 479 9.39 -18.34 -33.38
CA GLY A 479 9.09 -17.12 -34.10
C GLY A 479 9.68 -17.16 -35.50
N GLU A 480 8.84 -17.40 -36.50
CA GLU A 480 9.09 -16.96 -37.87
C GLU A 480 8.66 -15.49 -37.99
N ASP A 481 9.59 -14.60 -38.32
CA ASP A 481 9.38 -13.51 -39.27
C ASP A 481 10.70 -12.77 -39.55
N GLU A 482 11.24 -13.01 -40.74
CA GLU A 482 12.29 -12.20 -41.36
C GLU A 482 11.69 -10.89 -41.90
N GLN A 483 12.24 -9.73 -41.52
CA GLN A 483 12.16 -8.52 -42.35
C GLN A 483 13.44 -7.68 -42.21
N GLN A 484 14.17 -7.62 -43.33
CA GLN A 484 15.40 -6.83 -43.56
C GLN A 484 15.12 -5.33 -43.62
N ARG A 485 16.00 -4.49 -43.04
CA ARG A 485 16.51 -3.19 -43.58
C ARG A 485 17.51 -2.50 -42.62
N PRO A 486 18.33 -1.53 -43.09
CA PRO A 486 19.79 -1.67 -43.16
C PRO A 486 20.58 -0.97 -42.02
N ASP A 487 21.86 -1.34 -41.94
CA ASP A 487 22.88 -0.85 -41.02
C ASP A 487 22.97 0.68 -40.93
N THR A 488 22.97 1.17 -39.69
CA THR A 488 23.53 2.48 -39.34
C THR A 488 24.76 2.27 -38.45
N ASP A 489 25.87 2.71 -38.98
CA ASP A 489 27.24 2.68 -38.50
C ASP A 489 27.37 3.25 -37.06
N ALA A 490 27.76 2.41 -36.11
CA ALA A 490 28.08 2.79 -34.74
C ALA A 490 29.60 2.92 -34.57
N SER A 491 30.25 3.68 -35.46
CA SER A 491 31.71 3.88 -35.47
C SER A 491 32.10 5.26 -34.91
N LEU A 492 31.56 5.69 -33.78
CA LEU A 492 32.03 6.92 -33.10
C LEU A 492 31.89 6.82 -31.57
N LEU A 493 32.64 5.90 -30.94
CA LEU A 493 33.04 6.04 -29.54
C LEU A 493 34.51 5.62 -29.38
N PRO A 494 35.36 6.35 -28.63
CA PRO A 494 36.78 6.09 -28.58
C PRO A 494 37.08 4.77 -27.87
N SER A 495 37.46 3.75 -28.62
CA SER A 495 37.98 2.49 -28.10
C SER A 495 39.46 2.67 -27.73
N SER A 496 39.74 3.02 -26.47
CA SER A 496 40.82 2.44 -25.65
C SER A 496 41.29 3.41 -24.56
N PHE A 497 40.91 3.14 -23.31
CA PHE A 497 41.74 3.49 -22.16
C PHE A 497 42.58 2.25 -21.83
N ARG A 498 43.87 2.25 -22.20
CA ARG A 498 44.82 1.20 -21.82
C ARG A 498 45.34 1.49 -20.41
N TYR A 499 45.15 0.56 -19.47
CA TYR A 499 46.00 0.49 -18.28
C TYR A 499 47.35 -0.14 -18.69
N GLY A 500 48.43 0.29 -18.06
CA GLY A 500 49.79 -0.20 -18.35
C GLY A 500 49.94 -1.71 -18.08
N PRO A 501 50.94 -2.37 -18.71
CA PRO A 501 51.15 -3.81 -18.59
C PRO A 501 51.72 -4.12 -17.20
N GLY A 502 51.04 -5.00 -16.46
CA GLY A 502 51.48 -5.44 -15.13
C GLY A 502 50.33 -5.67 -14.17
N ILE A 503 50.38 -6.80 -13.45
CA ILE A 503 49.50 -7.06 -12.31
C ILE A 503 49.65 -5.88 -11.34
N PRO A 504 48.59 -5.14 -11.04
CA PRO A 504 48.70 -3.97 -10.19
C PRO A 504 49.13 -4.33 -8.77
N ASP A 505 50.03 -3.52 -8.18
CA ASP A 505 50.54 -3.72 -6.83
C ASP A 505 49.37 -3.84 -5.81
N GLY A 506 49.34 -4.95 -5.06
CA GLY A 506 48.35 -5.20 -4.00
C GLY A 506 47.28 -6.26 -4.28
N LEU A 507 47.09 -6.72 -5.52
CA LEU A 507 46.10 -7.77 -5.85
C LEU A 507 46.64 -9.21 -5.74
N GLY A 508 47.93 -9.39 -5.41
CA GLY A 508 48.59 -10.69 -5.34
C GLY A 508 48.89 -11.31 -6.71
N ARG A 509 49.87 -12.20 -6.76
CA ARG A 509 50.26 -12.98 -7.96
C ARG A 509 49.39 -14.23 -8.08
N PRO A 510 49.09 -14.74 -9.29
CA PRO A 510 48.38 -16.00 -9.43
C PRO A 510 49.08 -17.14 -8.67
N PRO A 511 48.35 -17.97 -7.92
CA PRO A 511 48.92 -19.17 -7.30
C PRO A 511 49.24 -20.22 -8.37
N GLN A 512 50.01 -21.26 -8.01
CA GLN A 512 50.27 -22.39 -8.89
C GLN A 512 48.96 -23.01 -9.40
N LEU A 513 48.96 -23.51 -10.64
CA LEU A 513 47.77 -24.03 -11.34
C LEU A 513 46.94 -25.00 -10.50
N GLU A 514 47.58 -25.91 -9.77
CA GLU A 514 46.90 -26.89 -8.91
C GLU A 514 46.15 -26.23 -7.75
N VAL A 515 46.80 -25.27 -7.09
CA VAL A 515 46.21 -24.49 -6.00
C VAL A 515 45.10 -23.58 -6.52
N ALA A 516 45.28 -22.96 -7.69
CA ALA A 516 44.26 -22.16 -8.37
C ALA A 516 42.99 -22.98 -8.63
N LYS A 517 43.13 -24.19 -9.20
CA LYS A 517 42.01 -25.11 -9.46
C LYS A 517 41.27 -25.48 -8.16
N GLN A 518 42.00 -25.80 -7.10
CA GLN A 518 41.39 -26.16 -5.82
C GLN A 518 40.60 -25.00 -5.21
N LEU A 519 41.14 -23.77 -5.25
CA LEU A 519 40.47 -22.58 -4.74
C LEU A 519 39.23 -22.22 -5.55
N PHE A 520 39.29 -22.34 -6.89
CA PHE A 520 38.10 -22.16 -7.74
C PHE A 520 37.01 -23.18 -7.43
N MET A 521 37.35 -24.46 -7.31
CA MET A 521 36.38 -25.50 -6.96
C MET A 521 35.75 -25.22 -5.59
N THR A 522 36.55 -24.77 -4.62
CA THR A 522 36.06 -24.38 -3.30
C THR A 522 35.09 -23.20 -3.41
N TYR A 523 35.41 -22.17 -4.19
CA TYR A 523 34.51 -21.05 -4.44
C TYR A 523 33.18 -21.51 -5.08
N PHE A 524 33.23 -22.38 -6.10
CA PHE A 524 32.02 -22.88 -6.77
C PHE A 524 31.13 -23.71 -5.83
N GLN A 525 31.73 -24.44 -4.88
CA GLN A 525 31.00 -25.24 -3.91
C GLN A 525 30.40 -24.40 -2.77
N THR A 526 31.05 -23.30 -2.40
CA THR A 526 30.70 -22.51 -1.21
C THR A 526 29.94 -21.23 -1.57
N TRP A 527 30.54 -20.34 -2.35
CA TRP A 527 30.02 -19.00 -2.63
C TRP A 527 29.10 -18.97 -3.84
N HIS A 528 29.44 -19.67 -4.92
CA HIS A 528 28.69 -19.61 -6.19
C HIS A 528 27.25 -20.13 -6.06
N ARG A 529 26.98 -21.03 -5.11
CA ARG A 529 25.63 -21.52 -4.82
C ARG A 529 24.69 -20.42 -4.33
N PHE A 530 25.22 -19.47 -3.57
CA PHE A 530 24.47 -18.33 -3.05
C PHE A 530 24.48 -17.16 -4.04
N PHE A 531 25.61 -16.95 -4.70
CA PHE A 531 25.80 -15.86 -5.65
C PHE A 531 26.30 -16.40 -7.00
N PRO A 532 25.41 -16.90 -7.88
CA PRO A 532 25.78 -17.49 -9.16
C PRO A 532 26.10 -16.44 -10.24
N PHE A 533 26.95 -15.47 -9.93
CA PHE A 533 27.22 -14.32 -10.81
C PHE A 533 28.23 -14.60 -11.93
N LEU A 534 28.81 -15.81 -11.96
CA LEU A 534 29.83 -16.24 -12.92
C LEU A 534 29.32 -17.36 -13.84
N HIS A 535 29.83 -17.43 -15.07
CA HIS A 535 29.52 -18.56 -15.95
C HIS A 535 30.57 -19.68 -15.77
N GLY A 536 30.19 -20.75 -15.08
CA GLY A 536 31.08 -21.88 -14.74
C GLY A 536 31.85 -22.45 -15.93
N PRO A 537 31.19 -22.83 -17.04
CA PRO A 537 31.87 -23.39 -18.22
C PRO A 537 32.91 -22.44 -18.84
N THR A 538 32.62 -21.14 -18.93
CA THR A 538 33.56 -20.14 -19.47
C THR A 538 34.79 -19.98 -18.59
N ILE A 539 34.62 -20.03 -17.26
CA ILE A 539 35.75 -19.91 -16.32
C ILE A 539 36.61 -21.16 -16.31
N LEU A 540 36.00 -22.35 -16.39
CA LEU A 540 36.73 -23.60 -16.47
C LEU A 540 37.56 -23.68 -17.76
N LYS A 541 37.01 -23.23 -18.89
CA LYS A 541 37.75 -23.11 -20.16
C LYS A 541 38.92 -22.12 -20.06
N ASN A 542 38.71 -20.97 -19.41
CA ASN A 542 39.75 -19.95 -19.19
C ASN A 542 40.81 -20.36 -18.14
N MET A 543 40.61 -21.46 -17.41
CA MET A 543 41.60 -21.99 -16.47
C MET A 543 42.65 -22.88 -17.13
N GLU A 544 42.37 -23.44 -18.30
CA GLU A 544 43.35 -24.21 -19.07
C GLU A 544 44.45 -23.29 -19.65
N ASP A 545 44.15 -21.99 -19.82
CA ASP A 545 45.04 -20.93 -20.35
C ASP A 545 45.65 -20.02 -19.25
N LEU A 546 45.94 -20.57 -18.07
CA LEU A 546 46.35 -19.79 -16.89
C LEU A 546 47.69 -19.02 -17.05
N ASP A 547 48.52 -19.39 -18.04
CA ASP A 547 49.83 -18.76 -18.30
C ASP A 547 49.82 -17.56 -19.28
N SER A 548 48.74 -17.30 -20.02
CA SER A 548 48.78 -16.33 -21.14
C SER A 548 47.74 -15.21 -21.12
N SER A 549 46.81 -15.18 -20.15
CA SER A 549 45.62 -14.32 -20.22
C SER A 549 45.37 -13.42 -19.00
N PHE A 550 46.39 -13.10 -18.20
CA PHE A 550 46.23 -12.10 -17.13
C PHE A 550 46.09 -10.66 -17.65
N ASP A 551 46.35 -10.42 -18.94
CA ASP A 551 46.78 -9.08 -19.39
C ASP A 551 45.94 -8.40 -20.48
N GLN A 552 44.78 -8.95 -20.92
CA GLN A 552 44.01 -8.29 -21.99
C GLN A 552 42.52 -8.00 -21.70
N HIS A 553 41.89 -8.65 -20.71
CA HIS A 553 40.47 -8.45 -20.43
C HIS A 553 40.11 -8.23 -18.94
N GLY A 554 40.98 -7.57 -18.17
CA GLY A 554 40.58 -6.85 -16.95
C GLY A 554 39.78 -7.64 -15.92
N THR A 555 40.14 -8.91 -15.64
CA THR A 555 39.43 -9.71 -14.62
C THR A 555 40.04 -9.53 -13.23
N ALA A 556 39.75 -8.39 -12.57
CA ALA A 556 39.97 -8.24 -11.12
C ALA A 556 39.15 -9.24 -10.29
N SER A 557 38.24 -9.98 -10.92
CA SER A 557 37.51 -11.09 -10.33
C SER A 557 38.43 -12.22 -9.86
N LYS A 558 39.42 -12.67 -10.64
CA LYS A 558 40.20 -13.89 -10.33
C LYS A 558 40.92 -13.82 -8.97
N PRO A 559 41.67 -12.75 -8.63
CA PRO A 559 42.25 -12.61 -7.29
C PRO A 559 41.20 -12.61 -6.17
N CYS A 560 40.06 -11.94 -6.38
CA CYS A 560 38.96 -11.93 -5.42
C CYS A 560 38.35 -13.34 -5.23
N ILE A 561 38.20 -14.11 -6.31
CA ILE A 561 37.69 -15.49 -6.26
C ILE A 561 38.64 -16.40 -5.49
N PHE A 562 39.96 -16.30 -5.71
CA PHE A 562 40.95 -17.06 -4.95
C PHE A 562 40.87 -16.76 -3.45
N ASN A 563 40.80 -15.48 -3.09
CA ASN A 563 40.71 -15.04 -1.70
C ASN A 563 39.37 -15.44 -1.04
N LEU A 564 38.26 -15.44 -1.79
CA LEU A 564 36.96 -15.96 -1.31
C LEU A 564 37.00 -17.48 -1.10
N GLY A 565 37.62 -18.22 -2.02
CA GLY A 565 37.81 -19.67 -1.94
C GLY A 565 38.66 -20.10 -0.74
N SER A 566 39.60 -19.26 -0.29
CA SER A 566 40.43 -19.56 0.88
C SER A 566 39.77 -19.29 2.24
N LEU A 567 38.59 -18.66 2.29
CA LEU A 567 37.93 -18.31 3.56
C LEU A 567 37.37 -19.52 4.32
N HIS A 568 37.06 -20.62 3.62
CA HIS A 568 36.35 -21.77 4.20
C HIS A 568 37.17 -23.05 4.29
N ASN A 569 38.37 -23.10 3.72
CA ASN A 569 39.15 -24.33 3.60
C ASN A 569 40.59 -24.15 4.10
N SER A 570 41.19 -25.22 4.60
CA SER A 570 42.55 -25.26 5.16
C SER A 570 43.67 -25.08 4.11
N SER A 571 43.31 -24.94 2.83
CA SER A 571 44.27 -24.71 1.74
C SER A 571 44.83 -23.30 1.83
N GLN A 572 46.11 -23.18 2.21
CA GLN A 572 46.80 -21.90 2.31
C GLN A 572 46.92 -21.26 0.91
N LEU A 573 46.19 -20.19 0.69
CA LEU A 573 46.51 -19.24 -0.37
C LEU A 573 47.96 -18.75 -0.10
N PRO A 574 48.90 -18.87 -1.06
CA PRO A 574 50.25 -18.38 -0.84
C PRO A 574 50.22 -16.90 -0.49
N VAL A 575 51.08 -16.46 0.45
CA VAL A 575 51.16 -15.05 0.88
C VAL A 575 51.35 -14.10 -0.32
N ALA A 576 52.09 -14.56 -1.34
CA ALA A 576 52.30 -13.81 -2.58
C ALA A 576 51.03 -13.63 -3.43
N SER A 577 49.99 -14.44 -3.22
CA SER A 577 48.70 -14.48 -3.92
C SER A 577 47.55 -13.89 -3.10
N GLU A 578 47.79 -13.59 -1.83
CA GLU A 578 46.79 -13.06 -0.91
C GLU A 578 46.67 -11.54 -1.04
N ILE A 579 45.42 -11.07 -1.05
CA ILE A 579 45.11 -9.65 -0.94
C ILE A 579 45.28 -9.28 0.53
N GLN A 580 46.36 -8.58 0.86
CA GLN A 580 46.75 -8.35 2.26
C GLN A 580 45.71 -7.51 3.01
N LYS A 581 45.31 -6.36 2.46
CA LYS A 581 44.17 -5.58 2.99
C LYS A 581 43.00 -5.68 2.01
N PRO A 582 41.77 -5.94 2.49
CA PRO A 582 40.60 -5.97 1.61
C PRO A 582 40.45 -4.70 0.76
N THR A 583 40.87 -3.54 1.28
CA THR A 583 40.84 -2.24 0.58
C THR A 583 41.83 -2.10 -0.56
N ASP A 584 42.80 -3.01 -0.71
CA ASP A 584 43.79 -2.97 -1.79
C ASP A 584 43.15 -3.19 -3.17
N VAL A 585 41.90 -3.66 -3.22
CA VAL A 585 41.11 -3.75 -4.46
C VAL A 585 40.58 -2.40 -4.95
N LEU A 586 40.40 -1.41 -4.07
CA LEU A 586 39.69 -0.16 -4.36
C LEU A 586 40.27 0.70 -5.49
N PRO A 587 41.60 0.86 -5.65
CA PRO A 587 42.18 1.70 -6.70
C PRO A 587 41.80 1.28 -8.13
N TYR A 588 41.35 0.04 -8.31
CA TYR A 588 41.10 -0.58 -9.62
C TYR A 588 39.63 -0.56 -10.03
N LEU A 589 38.72 -0.38 -9.07
CA LEU A 589 37.28 -0.48 -9.30
C LEU A 589 36.71 0.69 -10.13
N PRO A 590 37.17 1.95 -10.01
CA PRO A 590 36.65 3.05 -10.83
C PRO A 590 36.80 2.81 -12.33
N GLY A 591 37.94 2.23 -12.77
CA GLY A 591 38.19 1.92 -14.18
C GLY A 591 37.27 0.83 -14.73
N LEU A 592 36.82 -0.10 -13.88
CA LEU A 592 35.85 -1.15 -14.24
C LEU A 592 34.42 -0.60 -14.27
N ALA A 593 34.08 0.28 -13.34
CA ALA A 593 32.75 0.90 -13.25
C ALA A 593 32.37 1.72 -14.50
N VAL A 594 33.36 2.31 -15.18
CA VAL A 594 33.14 3.11 -16.39
C VAL A 594 32.93 2.25 -17.64
N LYS A 595 33.43 1.01 -17.68
CA LYS A 595 33.32 0.15 -18.88
C LYS A 595 31.90 -0.37 -19.12
N GLY A 596 31.17 -0.68 -18.05
CA GLY A 596 29.76 -1.11 -18.13
C GLY A 596 29.51 -2.44 -18.84
N ASP A 597 30.56 -3.22 -19.16
CA ASP A 597 30.42 -4.58 -19.71
C ASP A 597 30.20 -5.63 -18.60
N LEU A 598 29.69 -6.81 -18.98
CA LEU A 598 29.36 -7.87 -18.01
C LEU A 598 30.57 -8.37 -17.22
N VAL A 599 31.75 -8.44 -17.84
CA VAL A 599 32.99 -8.92 -17.19
C VAL A 599 33.42 -7.92 -16.12
N SER A 600 33.33 -6.63 -16.42
CA SER A 600 33.63 -5.54 -15.49
C SER A 600 32.65 -5.52 -14.30
N ILE A 601 31.35 -5.72 -14.55
CA ILE A 601 30.33 -5.79 -13.47
C ILE A 601 30.54 -7.03 -12.60
N GLN A 602 30.88 -8.19 -13.19
CA GLN A 602 31.23 -9.40 -12.44
C GLN A 602 32.47 -9.20 -11.56
N ALA A 603 33.48 -8.47 -12.05
CA ALA A 603 34.68 -8.14 -11.28
C ALA A 603 34.41 -7.18 -10.13
N LEU A 604 33.57 -6.15 -10.35
CA LEU A 604 33.11 -5.25 -9.30
C LEU A 604 32.35 -6.00 -8.19
N PHE A 605 31.43 -6.90 -8.57
CA PHE A 605 30.67 -7.69 -7.59
C PHE A 605 31.56 -8.68 -6.82
N ALA A 606 32.57 -9.29 -7.47
CA ALA A 606 33.53 -10.16 -6.78
C ALA A 606 34.34 -9.40 -5.71
N ALA A 607 34.72 -8.15 -5.99
CA ALA A 607 35.41 -7.29 -5.03
C ALA A 607 34.50 -6.88 -3.87
N ASP A 608 33.24 -6.52 -4.15
CA ASP A 608 32.24 -6.17 -3.12
C ASP A 608 31.97 -7.37 -2.19
N LEU A 609 31.80 -8.56 -2.77
CA LEU A 609 31.64 -9.82 -2.03
C LEU A 609 32.82 -10.10 -1.10
N LEU A 610 34.07 -9.90 -1.57
CA LEU A 610 35.27 -10.07 -0.75
C LEU A 610 35.33 -9.06 0.41
N LEU A 611 34.97 -7.79 0.16
CA LEU A 611 34.98 -6.74 1.18
C LEU A 611 34.00 -7.07 2.31
N VAL A 612 32.79 -7.52 1.99
CA VAL A 612 31.81 -7.94 3.00
C VAL A 612 32.26 -9.21 3.71
N ALA A 613 32.76 -10.22 2.98
CA ALA A 613 33.22 -11.47 3.57
C ALA A 613 34.38 -11.26 4.57
N ARG A 614 35.18 -10.20 4.39
CA ARG A 614 36.24 -9.77 5.33
C ARG A 614 35.82 -8.62 6.25
N MET A 615 34.52 -8.38 6.43
CA MET A 615 33.94 -7.40 7.36
C MET A 615 34.37 -5.94 7.11
N SER A 616 34.79 -5.59 5.89
CA SER A 616 35.11 -4.23 5.47
C SER A 616 33.87 -3.50 4.93
N LEU A 617 32.82 -3.41 5.75
CA LEU A 617 31.47 -3.01 5.32
C LEU A 617 31.41 -1.57 4.79
N ARG A 618 32.21 -0.64 5.31
CA ARG A 618 32.28 0.75 4.80
C ARG A 618 32.87 0.83 3.40
N ALA A 619 33.92 0.05 3.13
CA ALA A 619 34.51 -0.03 1.79
C ALA A 619 33.54 -0.73 0.83
N ALA A 620 32.88 -1.80 1.28
CA ALA A 620 31.84 -2.49 0.52
C ALA A 620 30.72 -1.52 0.10
N ALA A 621 30.22 -0.67 1.01
CA ALA A 621 29.14 0.28 0.69
C ALA A 621 29.51 1.24 -0.46
N VAL A 622 30.75 1.72 -0.49
CA VAL A 622 31.26 2.57 -1.58
C VAL A 622 31.30 1.80 -2.90
N VAL A 623 31.70 0.53 -2.87
CA VAL A 623 31.74 -0.34 -4.06
C VAL A 623 30.33 -0.69 -4.54
N SER A 624 29.41 -0.99 -3.64
CA SER A 624 28.00 -1.22 -3.95
C SER A 624 27.35 -0.04 -4.66
N GLY A 625 27.64 1.20 -4.24
CA GLY A 625 27.17 2.40 -4.95
C GLY A 625 27.69 2.50 -6.39
N LEU A 626 28.98 2.18 -6.62
CA LEU A 626 29.56 2.12 -7.97
C LEU A 626 28.94 1.01 -8.82
N LEU A 627 28.70 -0.14 -8.21
CA LEU A 627 28.13 -1.32 -8.84
C LEU A 627 26.68 -1.08 -9.27
N SER A 628 25.88 -0.49 -8.39
CA SER A 628 24.51 -0.06 -8.64
C SER A 628 24.40 0.87 -9.85
N ARG A 629 25.31 1.85 -9.95
CA ARG A 629 25.40 2.73 -11.11
C ARG A 629 25.79 1.99 -12.39
N ALA A 630 26.77 1.08 -12.32
CA ALA A 630 27.21 0.29 -13.47
C ALA A 630 26.09 -0.64 -14.01
N VAL A 631 25.35 -1.30 -13.11
CA VAL A 631 24.18 -2.14 -13.43
C VAL A 631 23.08 -1.34 -14.12
N PHE A 632 22.82 -0.11 -13.67
CA PHE A 632 21.83 0.77 -14.28
C PHE A 632 22.23 1.19 -15.69
N LEU A 633 23.47 1.67 -15.86
CA LEU A 633 24.00 2.10 -17.16
C LEU A 633 24.07 0.96 -18.18
N ALA A 634 24.41 -0.25 -17.72
CA ALA A 634 24.45 -1.45 -18.56
C ALA A 634 23.06 -2.05 -18.84
N GLY A 635 21.99 -1.51 -18.24
CA GLY A 635 20.61 -1.93 -18.49
C GLY A 635 20.28 -3.32 -17.95
N LEU A 636 20.95 -3.79 -16.90
CA LEU A 636 20.72 -5.12 -16.31
C LEU A 636 19.38 -5.22 -15.55
N HIS A 637 18.81 -4.09 -15.14
CA HIS A 637 17.49 -3.98 -14.52
C HIS A 637 16.31 -4.17 -15.51
N ARG A 638 16.59 -4.25 -16.81
CA ARG A 638 15.57 -4.39 -17.86
C ARG A 638 15.48 -5.84 -18.30
N CYS A 639 14.28 -6.26 -18.74
CA CYS A 639 14.09 -7.62 -19.27
C CYS A 639 15.04 -7.87 -20.47
N PRO A 640 15.97 -8.84 -20.38
CA PRO A 640 16.98 -9.06 -21.41
C PRO A 640 16.37 -9.60 -22.71
N CYS A 641 15.20 -10.26 -22.63
CA CYS A 641 14.46 -10.76 -23.80
C CYS A 641 13.93 -9.64 -24.71
N ARG A 642 14.00 -8.37 -24.29
CA ARG A 642 13.68 -7.20 -25.13
C ARG A 642 14.81 -6.85 -26.11
N TYR A 643 15.98 -7.47 -25.98
CA TYR A 643 17.15 -7.19 -26.81
C TYR A 643 17.47 -8.42 -27.69
N GLY A 644 16.91 -8.46 -28.90
CA GLY A 644 17.10 -9.59 -29.83
C GLY A 644 18.55 -9.84 -30.30
N LYS A 645 19.50 -8.97 -29.93
CA LYS A 645 20.94 -9.13 -30.19
C LYS A 645 21.69 -9.91 -29.10
N LEU A 646 21.05 -10.18 -27.95
CA LEU A 646 21.68 -10.91 -26.85
C LEU A 646 21.48 -12.41 -27.05
N THR A 647 22.54 -13.18 -26.82
CA THR A 647 22.47 -14.64 -26.76
C THR A 647 21.71 -15.12 -25.52
N VAL A 648 21.26 -16.37 -25.53
CA VAL A 648 20.57 -16.99 -24.37
C VAL A 648 21.47 -16.97 -23.12
N ASP A 649 22.74 -17.30 -23.30
CA ASP A 649 23.74 -17.30 -22.21
C ASP A 649 23.96 -15.89 -21.62
N GLU A 650 23.96 -14.85 -22.48
CA GLU A 650 24.05 -13.46 -22.05
C GLU A 650 22.78 -13.01 -21.30
N CYS A 651 21.60 -13.45 -21.74
CA CYS A 651 20.35 -13.18 -21.04
C CYS A 651 20.36 -13.78 -19.63
N ASP A 652 20.85 -15.01 -19.49
CA ASP A 652 20.88 -15.73 -18.22
C ASP A 652 21.93 -15.20 -17.26
N ILE A 653 23.11 -14.82 -17.74
CA ILE A 653 24.12 -14.21 -16.86
C ILE A 653 23.68 -12.81 -16.41
N ARG A 654 23.00 -12.03 -17.26
CA ARG A 654 22.43 -10.72 -16.91
C ARG A 654 21.40 -10.84 -15.78
N LYS A 655 20.48 -11.81 -15.89
CA LYS A 655 19.48 -12.10 -14.84
C LYS A 655 20.15 -12.49 -13.53
N ARG A 656 21.06 -13.47 -13.56
CA ARG A 656 21.76 -13.95 -12.36
C ARG A 656 22.55 -12.84 -11.68
N LEU A 657 23.31 -12.07 -12.46
CA LEU A 657 24.13 -10.98 -11.96
C LEU A 657 23.29 -9.87 -11.33
N PHE A 658 22.18 -9.47 -11.96
CA PHE A 658 21.25 -8.49 -11.38
C PHE A 658 20.70 -8.95 -10.03
N TRP A 659 20.20 -10.18 -9.92
CA TRP A 659 19.63 -10.70 -8.67
C TRP A 659 20.67 -10.89 -7.57
N CYS A 660 21.90 -11.30 -7.91
CA CYS A 660 23.00 -11.39 -6.94
C CYS A 660 23.31 -10.01 -6.36
N ILE A 661 23.45 -9.00 -7.21
CA ILE A 661 23.75 -7.63 -6.80
C ILE A 661 22.61 -7.06 -5.97
N TYR A 662 21.36 -7.24 -6.41
CA TYR A 662 20.18 -6.78 -5.69
C TYR A 662 20.07 -7.37 -4.28
N ALA A 663 20.17 -8.70 -4.15
CA ALA A 663 20.06 -9.36 -2.85
C ALA A 663 21.21 -8.97 -1.91
N PHE A 664 22.42 -8.82 -2.45
CA PHE A 664 23.61 -8.48 -1.70
C PHE A 664 23.61 -7.02 -1.21
N ASP A 665 23.16 -6.09 -2.05
CA ASP A 665 22.95 -4.68 -1.70
C ASP A 665 21.99 -4.56 -0.51
N ARG A 666 20.84 -5.25 -0.52
CA ARG A 666 19.90 -5.28 0.62
C ARG A 666 20.57 -5.72 1.92
N TYR A 667 21.33 -6.80 1.87
CA TYR A 667 22.04 -7.31 3.04
C TYR A 667 23.03 -6.28 3.59
N LEU A 668 23.83 -5.66 2.72
CA LEU A 668 24.86 -4.72 3.11
C LEU A 668 24.28 -3.45 3.76
N PHE A 669 23.22 -2.89 3.17
CA PHE A 669 22.54 -1.72 3.71
C PHE A 669 21.84 -2.01 5.05
N GLN A 670 21.25 -3.21 5.20
CA GLN A 670 20.71 -3.66 6.48
C GLN A 670 21.80 -3.82 7.54
N ALA A 671 22.96 -4.39 7.17
CA ALA A 671 24.10 -4.54 8.07
C ALA A 671 24.70 -3.21 8.53
N LEU A 672 24.56 -2.14 7.73
CA LEU A 672 25.07 -0.79 8.03
C LEU A 672 24.02 0.15 8.65
N GLY A 673 22.74 -0.23 8.68
CA GLY A 673 21.65 0.62 9.17
C GLY A 673 21.36 1.84 8.27
N HIS A 674 21.72 1.76 6.98
CA HIS A 674 21.48 2.82 5.99
C HIS A 674 20.17 2.60 5.22
N GLN A 675 19.53 3.69 4.77
CA GLN A 675 18.36 3.60 3.90
C GLN A 675 18.77 3.03 2.53
N LEU A 676 17.91 2.18 1.98
CA LEU A 676 18.14 1.42 0.76
C LEU A 676 18.15 2.34 -0.49
N GLU A 677 19.25 2.37 -1.25
CA GLU A 677 19.42 3.24 -2.42
C GLU A 677 18.83 2.69 -3.74
N ILE A 678 18.32 1.44 -3.78
CA ILE A 678 17.60 0.91 -4.94
C ILE A 678 16.21 0.44 -4.53
N GLN A 679 15.17 1.16 -4.92
CA GLN A 679 13.80 0.64 -4.92
C GLN A 679 13.47 0.14 -6.32
N THR A 680 13.32 -1.18 -6.46
CA THR A 680 12.68 -1.81 -7.61
C THR A 680 11.65 -2.80 -7.08
N LEU A 681 10.42 -2.66 -7.56
CA LEU A 681 9.27 -3.51 -7.26
C LEU A 681 9.56 -4.98 -7.61
N MET A 682 9.55 -5.83 -6.59
CA MET A 682 8.91 -7.15 -6.64
C MET A 682 8.29 -7.44 -5.28
#